data_AF-A0A6A7L2P9-F1
#
_entry.id   AF-A0A6A7L2P9-F1
#
_cell.length_a   1.000
_cell.length_b   1.000
_cell.length_c   1.000
_cell.angle_alpha   90.00
_cell.angle_beta   90.00
_cell.angle_gamma   90.00
#
_symmetry.space_group_name_H-M   'P 1'
#
loop_
_entity.id
_entity.type
_entity.pdbx_description
1 polymer ?
#
loop_
_entity_poly.entity_id
_entity_poly.type
_entity_poly.pdbx_seq_one_letter_code
_entity_poly.pdbx_strand_id
1 'polypeptide(L)'
;MRRTVLLALMCVVSAVLPGCESGKASEQVKEQRPFAPDLEEFVTDFEGHGEGVDGAGDERPYSPEESIKHFQVADGLEINVVASEPVIRQPLDLHFDERGRLWVVQYLQYPFPAGVKILRYDRYLRAVFDKVPPPPPNHHRGADKITILEDTNGDGRFDSHKDFVSGLNIATSVAVGRGGVWVLNPPYLLFYPDRNRDDVPDGDPEVHLRGFGLEDTHAVANSLHWGPDGWLYGAQGSTTTAEIKGVHFLGQAIWRYHPETHQFELFAEGGGNTWSVEFDRKGRLFSGTNHGATRGLHYAQGGYYVKNFSKHGPLTNPFAFGYLPHMTHSGYEPRFAQTFVIQEGGALPGYEGQILAGMAMTNRVQASKLLPDASTFKTLDTDTIVSTDNRWFRPVDIKVGPDGAVYIADWHDLRLSHLSPRDSWYRSAGRIYRLQAKDAKPLPSLDLAKRSNQELIALLAHSNKWFREQARRVIADRRDPATIAQLKRLVADADAQLALEALWAVNLSGGFDDAFAVRQLRHSDPYVRYWTVRLLGDARRVSPEVQQQLVRMARTEPMAEVRSQLASTCKRLPAGQAFPILRELVLRSEDLHDDHIPMLLWWAIEDKASSDRGRLLEMLDDSSLWQAPIFTTYIAPRLGRRLTAERGEPYYTFSDDYQGEYSSWKTKHDREMTTRNLVSCAQLLELAPGREAMDLLVQGMEEGLEGETIEAVPPALEQTLAELLAVPHRSAALISLTLRLGNKQMAAEGLRFLEDSRTPDTERKRLIAVLADARVTAAVPVFLRLLGASAFAGAQIELLRALQRFDGPEIPKTVLRLYSRMEPAVRSVAQELLLSRQTWARLLLESVDQGQITAREIPKARLSAIETSNDPRIGELMRKHWPDPEGTKGVSAGLKAAMTKGEANYRQACGYCHLASGEGMRASLVSSKWVLGEDRMLARIVLNGKKGTDMEMPPLREQLDNEQIASILSYIRQEWGNQAKRIDAETVAMIRKETEDRKTPWTEEELGKALK
;
A
#
# COMPACT_ATOMS: atom_id res chain seq x y z
N MET A 1 -24.05 21.66 70.13
CA MET A 1 -23.76 23.00 70.70
C MET A 1 -23.12 23.81 69.58
N ARG A 2 -23.74 24.75 68.86
CA ARG A 2 -24.36 26.09 69.15
C ARG A 2 -23.35 27.23 69.48
N ARG A 3 -23.54 28.39 68.81
CA ARG A 3 -22.70 29.65 68.64
C ARG A 3 -21.98 29.67 67.28
N THR A 4 -22.14 30.61 66.33
CA THR A 4 -23.11 31.74 66.12
C THR A 4 -22.88 33.08 66.84
N VAL A 5 -22.64 34.20 66.11
CA VAL A 5 -23.04 35.62 66.39
C VAL A 5 -22.76 36.57 65.17
N LEU A 6 -23.69 37.53 64.94
CA LEU A 6 -23.84 38.78 64.11
C LEU A 6 -22.73 39.27 63.11
N LEU A 7 -22.96 40.00 61.98
CA LEU A 7 -24.07 40.74 61.31
C LEU A 7 -24.14 42.30 61.51
N ALA A 8 -24.45 43.05 60.41
CA ALA A 8 -24.63 44.53 60.21
C ALA A 8 -23.39 45.32 59.68
N LEU A 9 -23.47 46.41 58.88
CA LEU A 9 -24.57 47.29 58.39
C LEU A 9 -24.29 47.87 56.96
N MET A 10 -25.14 48.76 56.43
CA MET A 10 -25.26 49.18 55.01
C MET A 10 -25.16 50.72 54.81
N CYS A 11 -24.92 51.16 53.55
CA CYS A 11 -25.30 52.46 52.90
C CYS A 11 -24.30 53.62 52.60
N VAL A 12 -24.01 53.77 51.28
CA VAL A 12 -24.11 54.98 50.40
C VAL A 12 -23.30 56.27 50.67
N VAL A 13 -22.45 56.68 49.70
CA VAL A 13 -22.55 57.89 48.83
C VAL A 13 -21.53 57.80 47.67
N SER A 14 -21.89 58.32 46.48
CA SER A 14 -21.21 58.14 45.18
C SER A 14 -20.15 59.21 44.82
N ALA A 15 -19.15 58.86 43.98
CA ALA A 15 -18.56 59.75 42.95
C ALA A 15 -17.57 59.07 41.94
N VAL A 16 -17.88 59.14 40.64
CA VAL A 16 -16.98 59.21 39.44
C VAL A 16 -16.07 58.02 39.00
N LEU A 17 -16.54 57.26 37.99
CA LEU A 17 -15.89 56.73 36.75
C LEU A 17 -14.55 55.91 36.79
N PRO A 18 -14.24 55.10 35.74
CA PRO A 18 -15.06 54.08 35.07
C PRO A 18 -14.32 52.73 34.83
N GLY A 19 -15.07 51.64 34.61
CA GLY A 19 -14.66 50.47 33.79
C GLY A 19 -13.43 49.66 34.20
N CYS A 20 -13.64 48.49 34.83
CA CYS A 20 -12.68 47.37 34.78
C CYS A 20 -13.34 46.18 34.09
N GLU A 21 -12.80 45.78 32.94
CA GLU A 21 -13.20 44.58 32.22
C GLU A 21 -12.72 43.31 32.92
N SER A 22 -13.43 42.20 32.68
CA SER A 22 -13.09 40.89 33.19
C SER A 22 -11.87 40.29 32.48
N GLY A 23 -10.68 40.53 33.01
CA GLY A 23 -9.45 39.86 32.57
C GLY A 23 -9.42 38.37 32.93
N LYS A 24 -10.12 37.53 32.17
CA LYS A 24 -9.74 36.11 32.05
C LYS A 24 -8.50 36.04 31.17
N ALA A 25 -7.36 35.69 31.76
CA ALA A 25 -6.15 35.46 30.99
C ALA A 25 -6.37 34.27 30.03
N SER A 26 -6.48 34.57 28.75
CA SER A 26 -6.22 33.58 27.71
C SER A 26 -4.72 33.30 27.73
N GLU A 27 -4.31 32.12 28.19
CA GLU A 27 -2.99 31.60 27.83
C GLU A 27 -2.97 31.46 26.31
N GLN A 28 -2.32 32.41 25.65
CA GLN A 28 -1.96 32.27 24.25
C GLN A 28 -1.07 31.04 24.13
N VAL A 29 -1.59 29.98 23.52
CA VAL A 29 -0.78 28.84 23.08
C VAL A 29 0.31 29.41 22.19
N LYS A 30 1.55 29.46 22.70
CA LYS A 30 2.71 29.86 21.91
C LYS A 30 2.76 28.93 20.70
N GLU A 31 2.67 29.53 19.52
CA GLU A 31 2.68 28.85 18.24
C GLU A 31 3.93 27.98 18.15
N GLN A 32 3.78 26.67 18.37
CA GLN A 32 4.90 25.73 18.29
C GLN A 32 5.25 25.59 16.81
N ARG A 33 6.40 26.14 16.40
CA ARG A 33 6.94 25.90 15.07
C ARG A 33 7.25 24.41 14.94
N PRO A 34 6.61 23.68 14.00
CA PRO A 34 6.74 22.22 13.90
C PRO A 34 8.07 21.81 13.23
N PHE A 35 8.79 22.75 12.63
CA PHE A 35 10.05 22.51 11.93
C PHE A 35 11.25 22.91 12.79
N ALA A 36 12.39 22.25 12.57
CA ALA A 36 13.69 22.78 13.01
C ALA A 36 14.00 24.10 12.27
N PRO A 37 14.74 25.05 12.89
CA PRO A 37 15.05 26.35 12.26
C PRO A 37 15.67 26.22 10.86
N ASP A 38 16.59 25.27 10.70
CA ASP A 38 17.32 25.02 9.45
C ASP A 38 16.44 24.44 8.32
N LEU A 39 15.20 24.05 8.63
CA LEU A 39 14.20 23.54 7.68
C LEU A 39 13.15 24.61 7.32
N GLU A 40 13.10 25.75 8.01
CA GLU A 40 12.13 26.83 7.74
C GLU A 40 12.31 27.44 6.34
N GLU A 41 13.55 27.55 5.85
CA GLU A 41 13.88 28.03 4.50
C GLU A 41 13.34 27.06 3.43
N PHE A 42 13.64 25.76 3.54
CA PHE A 42 13.11 24.72 2.66
C PHE A 42 11.57 24.69 2.64
N VAL A 43 10.91 24.80 3.80
CA VAL A 43 9.44 24.82 3.88
C VAL A 43 8.88 26.08 3.20
N THR A 44 9.55 27.23 3.36
CA THR A 44 9.15 28.49 2.73
C THR A 44 9.31 28.46 1.20
N ASP A 45 10.27 27.69 0.69
CA ASP A 45 10.57 27.60 -0.74
C ASP A 45 9.93 26.36 -1.44
N PHE A 46 9.26 25.46 -0.70
CA PHE A 46 8.71 24.22 -1.26
C PHE A 46 7.50 24.46 -2.19
N GLU A 47 7.71 24.47 -3.50
CA GLU A 47 6.64 24.44 -4.50
C GLU A 47 5.90 23.09 -4.47
N GLY A 48 4.61 23.12 -4.15
CA GLY A 48 3.77 21.92 -4.07
C GLY A 48 3.58 21.22 -5.43
N HIS A 49 3.26 19.93 -5.42
CA HIS A 49 3.10 19.14 -6.64
C HIS A 49 1.68 18.54 -6.79
N GLY A 50 0.88 19.13 -7.67
CA GLY A 50 -0.42 18.62 -8.12
C GLY A 50 -1.42 19.75 -8.43
N GLU A 51 -2.44 19.46 -9.25
CA GLU A 51 -3.52 20.42 -9.52
C GLU A 51 -4.51 20.48 -8.34
N GLY A 52 -4.98 21.69 -7.99
CA GLY A 52 -6.13 21.90 -7.10
C GLY A 52 -5.85 22.25 -5.63
N VAL A 53 -4.64 22.69 -5.27
CA VAL A 53 -4.27 22.97 -3.85
C VAL A 53 -3.96 24.44 -3.52
N ASP A 54 -3.97 25.35 -4.49
CA ASP A 54 -3.88 26.79 -4.22
C ASP A 54 -5.18 27.38 -3.68
N GLY A 55 -5.24 27.47 -2.35
CA GLY A 55 -6.15 28.33 -1.60
C GLY A 55 -7.57 27.80 -1.39
N ALA A 56 -8.03 27.93 -0.14
CA ALA A 56 -9.47 28.05 0.14
C ALA A 56 -10.04 29.40 -0.34
N GLY A 57 -9.18 30.34 -0.78
CA GLY A 57 -9.58 31.73 -1.04
C GLY A 57 -10.27 32.35 0.17
N ASP A 58 -11.30 33.15 -0.10
CA ASP A 58 -12.32 33.54 0.89
C ASP A 58 -13.54 32.59 0.87
N GLU A 59 -13.44 31.42 0.20
CA GLU A 59 -14.52 30.43 0.15
C GLU A 59 -14.78 29.92 1.57
N ARG A 60 -16.06 29.91 1.97
CA ARG A 60 -16.51 29.43 3.28
C ARG A 60 -17.40 28.20 3.10
N PRO A 61 -17.41 27.27 4.05
CA PRO A 61 -18.36 26.17 4.01
C PRO A 61 -19.78 26.72 4.02
N TYR A 62 -20.65 26.15 3.18
CA TYR A 62 -22.10 26.30 3.28
C TYR A 62 -22.58 25.92 4.69
N SER A 63 -23.72 26.43 5.17
CA SER A 63 -24.28 25.94 6.44
C SER A 63 -24.64 24.44 6.35
N PRO A 64 -24.83 23.74 7.48
CA PRO A 64 -25.30 22.35 7.49
C PRO A 64 -26.59 22.17 6.68
N GLU A 65 -27.56 23.07 6.84
CA GLU A 65 -28.86 23.05 6.14
C GLU A 65 -28.75 23.36 4.65
N GLU A 66 -27.86 24.28 4.28
CA GLU A 66 -27.61 24.61 2.87
C GLU A 66 -26.92 23.44 2.16
N SER A 67 -25.95 22.79 2.83
CA SER A 67 -25.20 21.68 2.26
C SER A 67 -26.07 20.47 1.91
N ILE A 68 -27.17 20.25 2.63
CA ILE A 68 -28.14 19.19 2.30
C ILE A 68 -28.76 19.38 0.90
N LYS A 69 -28.94 20.62 0.45
CA LYS A 69 -29.51 20.94 -0.87
C LYS A 69 -28.59 20.60 -2.04
N HIS A 70 -27.29 20.46 -1.77
CA HIS A 70 -26.26 20.12 -2.75
C HIS A 70 -26.08 18.60 -2.93
N PHE A 71 -26.77 17.76 -2.16
CA PHE A 71 -26.69 16.31 -2.33
C PHE A 71 -27.74 15.78 -3.32
N GLN A 72 -27.27 14.95 -4.25
CA GLN A 72 -28.09 14.01 -4.99
C GLN A 72 -27.97 12.66 -4.30
N VAL A 73 -29.11 12.02 -4.02
CA VAL A 73 -29.21 10.78 -3.25
C VAL A 73 -30.08 9.79 -4.02
N ALA A 74 -29.71 8.50 -3.98
CA ALA A 74 -30.45 7.44 -4.67
C ALA A 74 -31.92 7.32 -4.23
N ASP A 75 -32.76 6.82 -5.13
CA ASP A 75 -34.20 6.68 -4.89
C ASP A 75 -34.52 5.84 -3.64
N GLY A 76 -35.56 6.26 -2.91
CA GLY A 76 -35.97 5.64 -1.64
C GLY A 76 -35.12 6.03 -0.42
N LEU A 77 -33.96 6.66 -0.60
CA LEU A 77 -33.09 7.13 0.48
C LEU A 77 -33.17 8.65 0.71
N GLU A 78 -32.75 9.09 1.89
CA GLU A 78 -32.54 10.49 2.25
C GLU A 78 -31.27 10.66 3.10
N ILE A 79 -30.65 11.84 3.03
CA ILE A 79 -29.48 12.20 3.81
C ILE A 79 -29.79 13.40 4.71
N ASN A 80 -29.40 13.33 5.98
CA ASN A 80 -29.63 14.37 6.99
C ASN A 80 -28.34 14.65 7.77
N VAL A 81 -28.14 15.89 8.24
CA VAL A 81 -27.08 16.18 9.23
C VAL A 81 -27.57 15.74 10.61
N VAL A 82 -26.77 14.96 11.34
CA VAL A 82 -27.07 14.53 12.72
C VAL A 82 -26.12 15.15 13.75
N ALA A 83 -24.94 15.63 13.33
CA ALA A 83 -24.05 16.47 14.15
C ALA A 83 -23.18 17.36 13.24
N SER A 84 -22.78 18.53 13.73
CA SER A 84 -21.95 19.50 13.00
C SER A 84 -21.11 20.37 13.94
N GLU A 85 -20.33 21.28 13.35
CA GLU A 85 -19.72 22.39 14.08
C GLU A 85 -20.78 23.23 14.84
N PRO A 86 -20.43 23.80 16.01
CA PRO A 86 -19.13 23.76 16.68
C PRO A 86 -18.87 22.51 17.53
N VAL A 87 -19.86 21.62 17.70
CA VAL A 87 -19.79 20.44 18.59
C VAL A 87 -18.82 19.39 18.04
N ILE A 88 -18.98 19.06 16.76
CA ILE A 88 -18.11 18.17 16.00
C ILE A 88 -17.32 19.00 14.99
N ARG A 89 -16.01 18.77 14.90
CA ARG A 89 -15.11 19.36 13.92
C ARG A 89 -14.07 18.32 13.52
N GLN A 90 -13.74 18.24 12.23
CA GLN A 90 -12.82 17.25 11.66
C GLN A 90 -13.01 15.82 12.23
N PRO A 91 -14.21 15.22 12.12
CA PRO A 91 -14.46 13.86 12.55
C PRO A 91 -13.64 12.89 11.69
N LEU A 92 -12.93 11.97 12.33
CA LEU A 92 -12.05 11.01 11.65
C LEU A 92 -12.52 9.55 11.77
N ASP A 93 -13.03 9.15 12.93
CA ASP A 93 -13.48 7.78 13.21
C ASP A 93 -14.76 7.80 14.05
N LEU A 94 -15.69 6.92 13.69
CA LEU A 94 -17.01 6.75 14.28
C LEU A 94 -17.13 5.36 14.95
N HIS A 95 -17.66 5.32 16.17
CA HIS A 95 -17.89 4.06 16.90
C HIS A 95 -19.21 4.07 17.67
N PHE A 96 -20.03 3.02 17.56
CA PHE A 96 -21.28 2.88 18.32
C PHE A 96 -21.11 1.92 19.51
N ASP A 97 -21.27 2.44 20.73
CA ASP A 97 -21.22 1.62 21.96
C ASP A 97 -22.49 0.79 22.21
N GLU A 98 -22.54 -0.04 23.25
CA GLU A 98 -23.70 -0.90 23.56
C GLU A 98 -24.97 -0.18 24.07
N ARG A 99 -24.95 1.16 24.14
CA ARG A 99 -26.12 2.02 24.40
C ARG A 99 -26.63 2.68 23.11
N GLY A 100 -25.98 2.43 21.98
CA GLY A 100 -26.32 3.05 20.69
C GLY A 100 -25.83 4.49 20.54
N ARG A 101 -24.93 4.95 21.43
CA ARG A 101 -24.35 6.29 21.38
C ARG A 101 -23.19 6.33 20.40
N LEU A 102 -23.02 7.46 19.72
CA LEU A 102 -21.97 7.64 18.72
C LEU A 102 -20.75 8.34 19.34
N TRP A 103 -19.64 7.61 19.38
CA TRP A 103 -18.33 8.10 19.79
C TRP A 103 -17.58 8.59 18.56
N VAL A 104 -17.00 9.79 18.64
CA VAL A 104 -16.39 10.51 17.53
C VAL A 104 -14.99 10.97 17.90
N VAL A 105 -13.98 10.54 17.14
CA VAL A 105 -12.62 11.09 17.20
C VAL A 105 -12.58 12.39 16.40
N GLN A 106 -12.22 13.51 17.05
CA GLN A 106 -12.00 14.81 16.41
C GLN A 106 -10.49 15.08 16.29
N TYR A 107 -9.97 15.08 15.06
CA TYR A 107 -8.52 15.04 14.74
C TYR A 107 -7.93 16.45 14.53
N LEU A 108 -8.17 17.33 15.49
CA LEU A 108 -7.87 18.77 15.43
C LEU A 108 -6.36 19.11 15.49
N GLN A 109 -5.52 18.20 16.00
CA GLN A 109 -4.07 18.36 16.09
C GLN A 109 -3.36 18.21 14.75
N TYR A 110 -4.00 17.52 13.80
CA TYR A 110 -3.42 17.17 12.52
C TYR A 110 -2.89 18.40 11.74
N PRO A 111 -1.73 18.30 11.06
CA PRO A 111 -0.97 17.07 10.82
C PRO A 111 0.28 16.90 11.68
N PHE A 112 0.64 17.91 12.48
CA PHE A 112 1.92 17.93 13.19
C PHE A 112 1.73 17.43 14.63
N PRO A 113 2.37 16.32 15.05
CA PRO A 113 2.24 15.85 16.42
C PRO A 113 2.79 16.88 17.42
N ALA A 114 2.07 17.13 18.51
CA ALA A 114 2.45 18.12 19.51
C ALA A 114 3.73 17.70 20.26
N GLY A 115 4.61 18.66 20.53
CA GLY A 115 5.79 18.48 21.38
C GLY A 115 7.03 17.85 20.72
N VAL A 116 7.00 17.55 19.42
CA VAL A 116 8.13 17.10 18.60
C VAL A 116 8.42 18.10 17.48
N LYS A 117 9.61 17.98 16.87
CA LYS A 117 10.03 18.80 15.73
C LYS A 117 10.46 17.94 14.56
N ILE A 118 10.06 18.33 13.36
CA ILE A 118 10.50 17.72 12.11
C ILE A 118 11.90 18.24 11.79
N LEU A 119 12.85 17.31 11.69
CA LEU A 119 14.25 17.57 11.34
C LEU A 119 14.47 17.56 9.83
N ARG A 120 13.82 16.62 9.12
CA ARG A 120 13.89 16.48 7.66
C ARG A 120 12.67 15.74 7.12
N TYR A 121 12.45 15.89 5.82
CA TYR A 121 11.61 15.03 4.99
C TYR A 121 12.47 14.24 4.00
N ASP A 122 11.93 13.13 3.51
CA ASP A 122 12.42 12.46 2.31
C ASP A 122 11.57 12.79 1.06
N ARG A 123 11.86 12.19 -0.10
CA ARG A 123 11.13 12.45 -1.36
C ARG A 123 9.65 12.09 -1.33
N TYR A 124 9.22 11.32 -0.34
CA TYR A 124 7.85 10.85 -0.16
C TYR A 124 7.14 11.58 0.98
N LEU A 125 7.73 12.66 1.48
CA LEU A 125 7.25 13.47 2.61
C LEU A 125 7.09 12.70 3.91
N ARG A 126 7.93 11.67 4.14
CA ARG A 126 8.06 11.06 5.48
C ARG A 126 8.92 11.93 6.38
N ALA A 127 8.34 12.37 7.49
CA ALA A 127 8.99 13.18 8.51
C ALA A 127 9.93 12.34 9.37
N VAL A 128 11.12 12.86 9.64
CA VAL A 128 12.00 12.41 10.73
C VAL A 128 11.91 13.40 11.87
N PHE A 129 11.54 12.93 13.07
CA PHE A 129 11.35 13.76 14.25
C PHE A 129 12.59 13.78 15.16
N ASP A 130 12.70 14.82 16.00
CA ASP A 130 13.75 14.97 17.01
C ASP A 130 13.73 13.90 18.10
N LYS A 131 12.55 13.35 18.39
CA LYS A 131 12.29 12.31 19.40
C LYS A 131 10.92 11.67 19.18
N VAL A 132 10.66 10.56 19.88
CA VAL A 132 9.32 10.00 20.03
C VAL A 132 8.56 10.78 21.11
N PRO A 133 7.28 11.17 20.93
CA PRO A 133 6.49 11.80 21.98
C PRO A 133 6.40 10.90 23.23
N PRO A 134 6.59 11.40 24.46
CA PRO A 134 6.40 10.60 25.66
C PRO A 134 4.94 10.13 25.79
N PRO A 135 4.69 8.95 26.38
CA PRO A 135 3.34 8.46 26.62
C PRO A 135 2.65 9.24 27.76
N PRO A 136 1.33 9.16 27.88
CA PRO A 136 0.63 9.61 29.09
C PRO A 136 1.16 8.91 30.36
N PRO A 137 1.04 9.55 31.55
CA PRO A 137 0.54 10.92 31.74
C PRO A 137 1.51 12.01 31.27
N ASN A 138 2.80 11.69 31.08
CA ASN A 138 3.87 12.66 30.77
C ASN A 138 3.89 13.16 29.31
N HIS A 139 2.89 12.82 28.51
CA HIS A 139 2.71 13.28 27.13
C HIS A 139 2.61 14.81 27.00
N HIS A 140 3.00 15.32 25.83
CA HIS A 140 2.56 16.63 25.39
C HIS A 140 1.09 16.54 24.94
N ARG A 141 0.21 17.31 25.58
CA ARG A 141 -1.20 17.38 25.19
C ARG A 141 -1.33 18.04 23.83
N GLY A 142 -2.03 17.39 22.91
CA GLY A 142 -2.41 17.95 21.62
C GLY A 142 -3.80 18.59 21.65
N ALA A 143 -4.40 18.80 20.48
CA ALA A 143 -5.73 19.36 20.32
C ALA A 143 -6.85 18.29 20.11
N ASP A 144 -6.49 17.02 19.92
CA ASP A 144 -7.48 15.97 19.63
C ASP A 144 -8.35 15.64 20.85
N LYS A 145 -9.56 15.16 20.58
CA LYS A 145 -10.52 14.75 21.61
C LYS A 145 -11.48 13.68 21.11
N ILE A 146 -12.12 13.00 22.05
CA ILE A 146 -13.18 12.02 21.79
C ILE A 146 -14.47 12.55 22.39
N THR A 147 -15.51 12.69 21.55
CA THR A 147 -16.83 13.19 21.92
C THR A 147 -17.86 12.08 21.82
N ILE A 148 -18.69 11.94 22.86
CA ILE A 148 -19.87 11.06 22.87
C ILE A 148 -21.07 11.89 22.47
N LEU A 149 -21.87 11.37 21.54
CA LEU A 149 -23.15 11.90 21.08
C LEU A 149 -24.27 10.92 21.45
N GLU A 150 -25.33 11.43 22.07
CA GLU A 150 -26.47 10.64 22.54
C GLU A 150 -27.78 11.28 22.07
N ASP A 151 -28.65 10.46 21.50
CA ASP A 151 -30.05 10.78 21.18
C ASP A 151 -30.88 10.35 22.41
N THR A 152 -31.27 11.33 23.23
CA THR A 152 -31.90 11.07 24.53
C THR A 152 -33.40 10.84 24.43
N ASN A 153 -34.03 11.25 23.32
CA ASN A 153 -35.48 11.19 23.12
C ASN A 153 -35.91 10.13 22.08
N GLY A 154 -34.96 9.59 21.29
CA GLY A 154 -35.19 8.62 20.24
C GLY A 154 -35.81 9.21 18.97
N ASP A 155 -35.54 10.49 18.64
CA ASP A 155 -36.03 11.15 17.41
C ASP A 155 -35.04 11.04 16.22
N GLY A 156 -33.84 10.53 16.47
CA GLY A 156 -32.78 10.36 15.49
C GLY A 156 -31.84 11.56 15.35
N ARG A 157 -31.88 12.53 16.26
CA ARG A 157 -30.91 13.64 16.38
C ARG A 157 -30.13 13.49 17.68
N PHE A 158 -28.82 13.76 17.62
CA PHE A 158 -27.99 13.79 18.82
C PHE A 158 -28.18 15.12 19.57
N ASP A 159 -29.10 15.15 20.53
CA ASP A 159 -29.42 16.33 21.34
C ASP A 159 -28.47 16.52 22.54
N SER A 160 -27.77 15.45 22.96
CA SER A 160 -26.80 15.44 24.05
C SER A 160 -25.38 15.17 23.54
N HIS A 161 -24.38 15.85 24.11
CA HIS A 161 -22.97 15.59 23.84
C HIS A 161 -22.07 15.86 25.06
N LYS A 162 -20.97 15.09 25.18
CA LYS A 162 -19.88 15.36 26.13
C LYS A 162 -18.54 14.84 25.61
N ASP A 163 -17.45 15.47 26.02
CA ASP A 163 -16.10 14.98 25.73
C ASP A 163 -15.69 13.93 26.79
N PHE A 164 -15.34 12.72 26.36
CA PHE A 164 -14.83 11.65 27.23
C PHE A 164 -13.37 11.93 27.64
N VAL A 165 -12.54 12.32 26.66
CA VAL A 165 -11.14 12.70 26.89
C VAL A 165 -10.74 13.78 25.89
N SER A 166 -9.86 14.68 26.33
CA SER A 166 -9.31 15.78 25.54
C SER A 166 -7.80 15.86 25.71
N GLY A 167 -7.12 16.57 24.80
CA GLY A 167 -5.68 16.74 24.85
C GLY A 167 -4.91 15.58 24.24
N LEU A 168 -5.59 14.74 23.46
CA LEU A 168 -4.97 13.67 22.68
C LEU A 168 -4.10 14.27 21.56
N ASN A 169 -3.21 13.46 20.99
CA ASN A 169 -2.16 13.93 20.09
C ASN A 169 -1.93 12.91 18.97
N ILE A 170 -2.48 13.19 17.80
CA ILE A 170 -2.58 12.27 16.67
C ILE A 170 -3.43 11.03 17.07
N ALA A 171 -4.64 11.27 17.59
CA ALA A 171 -5.60 10.21 17.86
C ALA A 171 -6.42 9.86 16.62
N THR A 172 -6.47 8.57 16.28
CA THR A 172 -6.98 8.11 14.98
C THR A 172 -8.18 7.19 15.06
N SER A 173 -8.44 6.54 16.20
CA SER A 173 -9.60 5.66 16.36
C SER A 173 -9.94 5.35 17.83
N VAL A 174 -11.21 5.00 18.08
CA VAL A 174 -11.76 4.65 19.39
C VAL A 174 -12.58 3.35 19.34
N ALA A 175 -12.47 2.51 20.37
CA ALA A 175 -13.35 1.36 20.55
C ALA A 175 -13.73 1.15 22.02
N VAL A 176 -15.03 0.97 22.30
CA VAL A 176 -15.53 0.74 23.66
C VAL A 176 -15.57 -0.77 23.95
N GLY A 177 -15.18 -1.18 25.16
CA GLY A 177 -15.30 -2.58 25.60
C GLY A 177 -14.33 -2.99 26.70
N ARG A 178 -14.59 -4.14 27.32
CA ARG A 178 -13.78 -4.71 28.42
C ARG A 178 -13.63 -3.80 29.66
N GLY A 179 -14.64 -2.99 29.96
CA GLY A 179 -14.67 -2.11 31.14
C GLY A 179 -13.92 -0.78 30.97
N GLY A 180 -13.82 -0.29 29.73
CA GLY A 180 -13.21 1.01 29.42
C GLY A 180 -13.23 1.31 27.93
N VAL A 181 -12.37 2.24 27.53
CA VAL A 181 -12.27 2.80 26.18
C VAL A 181 -10.86 2.65 25.63
N TRP A 182 -10.74 1.97 24.49
CA TRP A 182 -9.49 1.82 23.75
C TRP A 182 -9.32 3.01 22.81
N VAL A 183 -8.14 3.62 22.82
CA VAL A 183 -7.82 4.79 22.01
C VAL A 183 -6.51 4.54 21.28
N LEU A 184 -6.56 4.57 19.95
CA LEU A 184 -5.39 4.52 19.11
C LEU A 184 -4.85 5.95 18.96
N ASN A 185 -3.74 6.22 19.65
CA ASN A 185 -3.04 7.50 19.64
C ASN A 185 -1.56 7.21 19.30
N PRO A 186 -1.23 6.93 18.02
CA PRO A 186 0.14 6.77 17.54
C PRO A 186 1.14 7.74 18.23
N PRO A 187 2.26 7.24 18.78
CA PRO A 187 2.84 5.91 18.58
C PRO A 187 2.30 4.81 19.53
N TYR A 188 1.16 5.05 20.20
CA TYR A 188 0.62 4.23 21.30
C TYR A 188 -0.78 3.65 21.06
N LEU A 189 -1.04 2.48 21.61
CA LEU A 189 -2.41 2.01 21.92
C LEU A 189 -2.66 2.22 23.42
N LEU A 190 -3.69 3.00 23.73
CA LEU A 190 -4.07 3.38 25.08
C LEU A 190 -5.38 2.70 25.48
N PHE A 191 -5.55 2.44 26.78
CA PHE A 191 -6.82 2.02 27.38
C PHE A 191 -7.15 2.93 28.57
N TYR A 192 -8.30 3.58 28.53
CA TYR A 192 -8.84 4.37 29.63
C TYR A 192 -9.87 3.53 30.38
N PRO A 193 -9.62 3.11 31.63
CA PRO A 193 -10.63 2.40 32.42
C PRO A 193 -11.85 3.29 32.68
N ASP A 194 -13.03 2.70 32.52
CA ASP A 194 -14.33 3.27 32.90
C ASP A 194 -15.17 2.14 33.49
N ARG A 195 -14.81 1.76 34.73
CA ARG A 195 -15.38 0.61 35.44
C ARG A 195 -16.72 0.95 36.07
N ASN A 196 -16.93 2.23 36.39
CA ASN A 196 -18.14 2.75 36.99
C ASN A 196 -19.23 3.05 35.93
N ARG A 197 -18.84 3.25 34.66
CA ARG A 197 -19.67 3.52 33.48
C ARG A 197 -20.43 4.86 33.54
N ASP A 198 -19.78 5.89 34.08
CA ASP A 198 -20.23 7.30 34.06
C ASP A 198 -19.72 8.09 32.84
N ASP A 199 -18.92 7.44 31.99
CA ASP A 199 -18.20 7.99 30.85
C ASP A 199 -17.21 9.12 31.21
N VAL A 200 -16.54 8.97 32.35
CA VAL A 200 -15.32 9.69 32.73
C VAL A 200 -14.21 8.66 32.97
N PRO A 201 -12.99 8.85 32.45
CA PRO A 201 -11.88 7.97 32.79
C PRO A 201 -11.64 7.88 34.30
N ASP A 202 -11.56 6.67 34.85
CA ASP A 202 -11.25 6.41 36.27
C ASP A 202 -9.84 6.92 36.67
N GLY A 203 -8.97 7.22 35.69
CA GLY A 203 -7.61 7.73 35.88
C GLY A 203 -6.82 7.89 34.59
N ASP A 204 -5.48 7.94 34.72
CA ASP A 204 -4.55 7.94 33.58
C ASP A 204 -4.66 6.63 32.75
N PRO A 205 -4.41 6.67 31.43
CA PRO A 205 -4.57 5.50 30.58
C PRO A 205 -3.42 4.49 30.73
N GLU A 206 -3.77 3.22 30.57
CA GLU A 206 -2.82 2.10 30.46
C GLU A 206 -2.26 2.05 29.03
N VAL A 207 -0.93 1.92 28.89
CA VAL A 207 -0.26 1.85 27.57
C VAL A 207 -0.04 0.39 27.18
N HIS A 208 -0.89 -0.13 26.28
CA HIS A 208 -0.86 -1.54 25.87
C HIS A 208 0.15 -1.84 24.76
N LEU A 209 0.27 -0.95 23.76
CA LEU A 209 1.25 -1.06 22.68
C LEU A 209 2.03 0.26 22.50
N ARG A 210 3.23 0.12 21.96
CA ARG A 210 4.17 1.21 21.65
C ARG A 210 4.85 0.89 20.33
N GLY A 211 5.25 1.91 19.58
CA GLY A 211 6.08 1.78 18.39
C GLY A 211 5.32 1.78 17.07
N PHE A 212 4.08 2.30 17.03
CA PHE A 212 3.50 2.73 15.75
C PHE A 212 4.23 3.97 15.23
N GLY A 213 4.45 4.07 13.93
CA GLY A 213 5.09 5.21 13.29
C GLY A 213 4.27 6.50 13.33
N LEU A 214 4.92 7.60 12.97
CA LEU A 214 4.38 8.96 12.88
C LEU A 214 4.85 9.70 11.62
N GLU A 215 5.63 9.05 10.76
CA GLU A 215 6.37 9.66 9.65
C GLU A 215 5.45 10.29 8.61
N ASP A 216 4.24 9.75 8.44
CA ASP A 216 3.16 10.29 7.62
C ASP A 216 1.86 10.18 8.41
N THR A 217 1.41 11.29 9.02
CA THR A 217 0.22 11.36 9.88
C THR A 217 -1.11 11.19 9.13
N HIS A 218 -1.08 11.04 7.80
CA HIS A 218 -2.21 10.60 6.96
C HIS A 218 -2.18 9.07 6.67
N ALA A 219 -1.11 8.37 7.08
CA ALA A 219 -0.91 6.93 6.89
C ALA A 219 -0.47 6.20 8.17
N VAL A 220 -0.76 6.76 9.35
CA VAL A 220 -0.55 6.13 10.67
C VAL A 220 -1.55 4.98 10.93
N ALA A 221 -1.33 4.26 12.03
CA ALA A 221 -2.25 3.22 12.48
C ALA A 221 -3.64 3.80 12.79
N ASN A 222 -4.70 3.08 12.40
CA ASN A 222 -6.09 3.55 12.41
C ASN A 222 -7.10 2.38 12.57
N SER A 223 -8.39 2.71 12.61
CA SER A 223 -9.53 1.77 12.50
C SER A 223 -9.56 0.60 13.51
N LEU A 224 -9.73 0.90 14.80
CA LEU A 224 -9.95 -0.09 15.84
C LEU A 224 -11.30 -0.82 15.65
N HIS A 225 -11.26 -2.15 15.54
CA HIS A 225 -12.48 -2.98 15.49
C HIS A 225 -12.34 -4.23 16.34
N TRP A 226 -13.38 -4.61 17.08
CA TRP A 226 -13.42 -5.90 17.77
C TRP A 226 -13.66 -7.02 16.75
N GLY A 227 -12.76 -8.01 16.70
CA GLY A 227 -12.95 -9.20 15.88
C GLY A 227 -13.97 -10.17 16.49
N PRO A 228 -14.57 -11.09 15.70
CA PRO A 228 -15.43 -12.14 16.23
C PRO A 228 -14.73 -13.10 17.20
N ASP A 229 -13.41 -13.22 17.10
CA ASP A 229 -12.54 -13.97 18.03
C ASP A 229 -12.22 -13.22 19.34
N GLY A 230 -12.56 -11.92 19.45
CA GLY A 230 -12.37 -11.11 20.65
C GLY A 230 -11.02 -10.41 20.74
N TRP A 231 -10.20 -10.49 19.69
CA TRP A 231 -9.04 -9.63 19.54
C TRP A 231 -9.49 -8.23 19.12
N LEU A 232 -8.71 -7.21 19.50
CA LEU A 232 -8.82 -5.86 18.97
C LEU A 232 -7.96 -5.77 17.72
N TYR A 233 -8.58 -5.53 16.57
CA TYR A 233 -7.91 -5.35 15.29
C TYR A 233 -7.66 -3.86 15.01
N GLY A 234 -6.67 -3.58 14.17
CA GLY A 234 -6.45 -2.26 13.58
C GLY A 234 -5.69 -2.35 12.26
N ALA A 235 -5.68 -1.24 11.52
CA ALA A 235 -4.94 -1.09 10.27
C ALA A 235 -3.68 -0.24 10.46
N GLN A 236 -2.77 -0.29 9.48
CA GLN A 236 -1.67 0.66 9.30
C GLN A 236 -1.56 1.08 7.83
N GLY A 237 -1.25 2.36 7.60
CA GLY A 237 -1.12 2.93 6.26
C GLY A 237 0.24 2.71 5.58
N SER A 238 0.41 3.30 4.39
CA SER A 238 1.49 3.02 3.43
C SER A 238 2.88 3.50 3.79
N THR A 239 2.97 4.54 4.60
CA THR A 239 4.16 5.42 4.63
C THR A 239 4.73 5.59 6.03
N THR A 240 4.26 4.78 6.97
CA THR A 240 4.77 4.68 8.34
C THR A 240 5.51 3.35 8.55
N THR A 241 6.40 3.33 9.53
CA THR A 241 7.04 2.09 10.01
C THR A 241 6.43 1.69 11.35
N ALA A 242 6.67 0.46 11.80
CA ALA A 242 6.31 0.08 13.16
C ALA A 242 7.31 -0.92 13.75
N GLU A 243 7.50 -0.85 15.07
CA GLU A 243 8.28 -1.80 15.86
C GLU A 243 7.51 -2.12 17.15
N ILE A 244 6.67 -3.15 17.09
CA ILE A 244 5.70 -3.45 18.15
C ILE A 244 6.01 -4.82 18.74
N LYS A 245 6.42 -4.83 20.02
CA LYS A 245 6.79 -6.05 20.77
C LYS A 245 7.82 -6.94 20.04
N GLY A 246 8.77 -6.32 19.34
CA GLY A 246 9.81 -7.01 18.56
C GLY A 246 9.40 -7.40 17.14
N VAL A 247 8.18 -7.06 16.70
CA VAL A 247 7.75 -7.21 15.30
C VAL A 247 7.99 -5.89 14.58
N HIS A 248 8.99 -5.86 13.69
CA HIS A 248 9.24 -4.72 12.81
C HIS A 248 8.57 -4.94 11.45
N PHE A 249 7.87 -3.92 10.93
CA PHE A 249 7.23 -3.96 9.61
C PHE A 249 7.10 -2.57 8.99
N LEU A 250 6.95 -2.53 7.67
CA LEU A 250 6.96 -1.31 6.86
C LEU A 250 5.68 -1.16 6.04
N GLY A 251 5.06 0.01 6.10
CA GLY A 251 3.83 0.29 5.38
C GLY A 251 2.68 -0.60 5.86
N GLN A 252 1.91 -1.13 4.92
CA GLN A 252 0.53 -1.51 5.20
C GLN A 252 0.39 -2.89 5.82
N ALA A 253 -0.47 -2.96 6.83
CA ALA A 253 -0.85 -4.21 7.46
C ALA A 253 -2.21 -4.09 8.13
N ILE A 254 -2.83 -5.26 8.32
CA ILE A 254 -3.83 -5.47 9.35
C ILE A 254 -3.11 -6.13 10.53
N TRP A 255 -3.24 -5.55 11.71
CA TRP A 255 -2.69 -6.08 12.96
C TRP A 255 -3.82 -6.42 13.93
N ARG A 256 -3.51 -7.27 14.92
CA ARG A 256 -4.43 -7.57 16.02
C ARG A 256 -3.71 -7.69 17.36
N TYR A 257 -4.41 -7.32 18.42
CA TYR A 257 -3.97 -7.34 19.80
C TYR A 257 -4.98 -8.09 20.67
N HIS A 258 -4.52 -9.01 21.52
CA HIS A 258 -5.37 -9.71 22.47
C HIS A 258 -5.26 -9.04 23.85
N PRO A 259 -6.32 -8.38 24.38
CA PRO A 259 -6.24 -7.63 25.64
C PRO A 259 -5.75 -8.46 26.83
N GLU A 260 -6.28 -9.67 27.02
CA GLU A 260 -5.96 -10.47 28.23
C GLU A 260 -4.60 -11.18 28.20
N THR A 261 -4.14 -11.63 27.03
CA THR A 261 -2.83 -12.32 26.88
C THR A 261 -1.70 -11.39 26.44
N HIS A 262 -2.04 -10.12 26.17
CA HIS A 262 -1.16 -9.07 25.66
C HIS A 262 -0.42 -9.47 24.36
N GLN A 263 -0.92 -10.44 23.59
CA GLN A 263 -0.30 -10.86 22.34
C GLN A 263 -0.57 -9.85 21.23
N PHE A 264 0.46 -9.54 20.43
CA PHE A 264 0.36 -8.74 19.21
C PHE A 264 0.69 -9.64 18.02
N GLU A 265 -0.08 -9.53 16.94
CA GLU A 265 0.19 -10.24 15.69
C GLU A 265 -0.06 -9.33 14.49
N LEU A 266 0.83 -9.43 13.49
CA LEU A 266 0.45 -9.06 12.13
C LEU A 266 -0.53 -10.11 11.61
N PHE A 267 -1.75 -9.69 11.36
CA PHE A 267 -2.79 -10.56 10.82
C PHE A 267 -2.57 -10.80 9.32
N ALA A 268 -2.25 -9.74 8.57
CA ALA A 268 -1.86 -9.79 7.17
C ALA A 268 -1.06 -8.53 6.80
N GLU A 269 -0.23 -8.59 5.76
CA GLU A 269 0.65 -7.48 5.35
C GLU A 269 0.51 -7.18 3.85
N GLY A 270 0.55 -5.90 3.46
CA GLY A 270 0.48 -5.44 2.07
C GLY A 270 -0.83 -4.76 1.68
N GLY A 271 -0.99 -4.44 0.40
CA GLY A 271 -2.14 -3.72 -0.15
C GLY A 271 -1.82 -2.30 -0.64
N GLY A 272 -2.86 -1.46 -0.77
CA GLY A 272 -2.73 0.00 -0.95
C GLY A 272 -2.85 0.71 0.41
N ASN A 273 -2.93 2.04 0.48
CA ASN A 273 -3.03 2.71 1.79
C ASN A 273 -4.32 2.25 2.51
N THR A 274 -4.22 1.76 3.75
CA THR A 274 -5.27 1.00 4.43
C THR A 274 -5.91 1.85 5.52
N TRP A 275 -7.24 2.02 5.46
CA TRP A 275 -8.01 2.97 6.28
C TRP A 275 -9.30 2.40 6.90
N SER A 276 -9.44 1.08 6.94
CA SER A 276 -10.61 0.43 7.55
C SER A 276 -10.23 -0.94 8.09
N VAL A 277 -11.00 -1.41 9.06
CA VAL A 277 -11.07 -2.83 9.41
C VAL A 277 -12.55 -3.16 9.48
N GLU A 278 -13.04 -3.92 8.49
CA GLU A 278 -14.44 -4.28 8.40
C GLU A 278 -14.60 -5.80 8.41
N PHE A 279 -15.56 -6.29 9.20
CA PHE A 279 -15.95 -7.70 9.25
C PHE A 279 -17.37 -7.87 8.71
N ASP A 280 -17.60 -8.83 7.82
CA ASP A 280 -18.97 -9.20 7.43
C ASP A 280 -19.62 -10.18 8.43
N ARG A 281 -20.89 -10.56 8.20
CA ARG A 281 -21.64 -11.51 9.06
C ARG A 281 -20.97 -12.88 9.19
N LYS A 282 -20.04 -13.23 8.29
CA LYS A 282 -19.27 -14.48 8.34
C LYS A 282 -17.90 -14.29 8.98
N GLY A 283 -17.58 -13.08 9.45
CA GLY A 283 -16.32 -12.74 10.11
C GLY A 283 -15.13 -12.64 9.16
N ARG A 284 -15.38 -12.42 7.86
CA ARG A 284 -14.32 -12.25 6.87
C ARG A 284 -13.82 -10.81 6.93
N LEU A 285 -12.50 -10.62 6.91
CA LEU A 285 -11.87 -9.33 7.17
C LEU A 285 -11.59 -8.62 5.85
N PHE A 286 -12.04 -7.37 5.75
CA PHE A 286 -11.84 -6.52 4.58
C PHE A 286 -11.27 -5.15 4.95
N SER A 287 -10.67 -4.46 3.98
CA SER A 287 -10.41 -3.02 4.05
C SER A 287 -10.43 -2.37 2.67
N GLY A 288 -10.86 -1.10 2.64
CA GLY A 288 -10.63 -0.17 1.55
C GLY A 288 -9.14 0.18 1.36
N THR A 289 -8.87 0.85 0.24
CA THR A 289 -7.53 1.12 -0.30
C THR A 289 -7.52 2.44 -1.10
N ASN A 290 -6.35 3.02 -1.37
CA ASN A 290 -6.18 4.18 -2.26
C ASN A 290 -5.98 3.83 -3.75
N HIS A 291 -6.46 2.66 -4.18
CA HIS A 291 -6.31 2.16 -5.53
C HIS A 291 -7.70 2.17 -6.21
N GLY A 292 -7.86 2.96 -7.28
CA GLY A 292 -9.17 3.28 -7.87
C GLY A 292 -9.88 2.12 -8.54
N ALA A 293 -9.12 1.36 -9.33
CA ALA A 293 -9.54 0.15 -10.03
C ALA A 293 -9.76 -1.07 -9.10
N THR A 294 -10.14 -0.85 -7.84
CA THR A 294 -10.51 -1.90 -6.88
C THR A 294 -11.36 -1.34 -5.73
N ARG A 295 -12.08 -2.21 -5.02
CA ARG A 295 -12.84 -1.89 -3.81
C ARG A 295 -12.22 -2.57 -2.58
N GLY A 296 -10.90 -2.51 -2.48
CA GLY A 296 -10.16 -3.00 -1.32
C GLY A 296 -9.64 -4.42 -1.44
N LEU A 297 -9.44 -5.05 -0.28
CA LEU A 297 -8.86 -6.38 -0.13
C LEU A 297 -9.72 -7.23 0.81
N HIS A 298 -9.76 -8.54 0.54
CA HIS A 298 -10.18 -9.57 1.49
C HIS A 298 -8.92 -10.20 2.10
N TYR A 299 -8.72 -10.04 3.40
CA TYR A 299 -7.50 -10.43 4.10
C TYR A 299 -7.56 -11.83 4.71
N ALA A 300 -6.73 -12.74 4.18
CA ALA A 300 -6.47 -14.06 4.75
C ALA A 300 -5.42 -14.01 5.86
N GLN A 301 -5.59 -14.83 6.90
CA GLN A 301 -4.69 -14.87 8.06
C GLN A 301 -3.28 -15.32 7.64
N GLY A 302 -2.27 -14.51 7.95
CA GLY A 302 -0.87 -14.76 7.61
C GLY A 302 -0.50 -14.51 6.15
N GLY A 303 -1.40 -13.90 5.36
CA GLY A 303 -1.20 -13.61 3.94
C GLY A 303 -0.37 -12.35 3.67
N TYR A 304 0.32 -12.35 2.53
CA TYR A 304 1.10 -11.22 2.02
C TYR A 304 0.51 -10.70 0.70
N TYR A 305 0.29 -9.39 0.60
CA TYR A 305 -0.41 -8.73 -0.49
C TYR A 305 0.53 -7.78 -1.26
N VAL A 306 0.19 -7.49 -2.51
CA VAL A 306 0.97 -6.56 -3.35
C VAL A 306 1.01 -5.17 -2.71
N LYS A 307 2.20 -4.56 -2.61
CA LYS A 307 2.40 -3.16 -2.18
C LYS A 307 3.48 -2.49 -3.04
N ASN A 308 3.61 -1.17 -2.95
CA ASN A 308 4.70 -0.46 -3.63
C ASN A 308 6.01 -0.69 -2.85
N PHE A 309 6.80 -1.68 -3.26
CA PHE A 309 7.95 -2.14 -2.47
C PHE A 309 9.10 -1.12 -2.35
N SER A 310 9.36 -0.27 -3.35
CA SER A 310 10.42 0.76 -3.24
C SER A 310 10.02 1.89 -2.30
N LYS A 311 8.75 2.30 -2.31
CA LYS A 311 8.22 3.35 -1.43
C LYS A 311 7.89 2.83 -0.02
N HIS A 312 7.18 1.71 0.10
CA HIS A 312 6.61 1.18 1.36
C HIS A 312 7.47 0.07 1.99
N GLY A 313 8.60 -0.28 1.39
CA GLY A 313 9.52 -1.31 1.87
C GLY A 313 9.16 -2.73 1.42
N PRO A 314 10.04 -3.71 1.65
CA PRO A 314 9.73 -5.11 1.41
C PRO A 314 8.72 -5.67 2.43
N LEU A 315 8.29 -6.93 2.23
CA LEU A 315 7.46 -7.67 3.19
C LEU A 315 8.31 -8.17 4.37
N THR A 316 7.70 -8.41 5.52
CA THR A 316 8.36 -9.04 6.68
C THR A 316 8.94 -10.43 6.38
N ASN A 317 8.39 -11.15 5.40
CA ASN A 317 8.96 -12.41 4.91
C ASN A 317 9.80 -12.19 3.62
N PRO A 318 11.13 -12.35 3.67
CA PRO A 318 12.00 -12.26 2.47
C PRO A 318 11.74 -13.37 1.44
N PHE A 319 11.11 -14.48 1.84
CA PHE A 319 10.88 -15.66 1.03
C PHE A 319 9.40 -15.83 0.61
N ALA A 320 8.61 -14.76 0.69
CA ALA A 320 7.21 -14.77 0.27
C ALA A 320 7.02 -15.22 -1.20
N PHE A 321 7.97 -14.90 -2.09
CA PHE A 321 8.04 -15.36 -3.49
C PHE A 321 6.71 -15.29 -4.27
N GLY A 322 5.98 -14.21 -4.04
CA GLY A 322 4.63 -13.98 -4.56
C GLY A 322 3.82 -13.20 -3.53
N TYR A 323 2.63 -12.80 -3.94
CA TYR A 323 1.73 -11.99 -3.13
C TYR A 323 0.31 -12.11 -3.69
N LEU A 324 -0.69 -11.89 -2.82
CA LEU A 324 -2.09 -11.84 -3.20
C LEU A 324 -2.43 -10.49 -3.86
N PRO A 325 -3.30 -10.46 -4.88
CA PRO A 325 -3.78 -9.24 -5.50
C PRO A 325 -4.82 -8.53 -4.62
N HIS A 326 -5.22 -7.32 -5.03
CA HIS A 326 -6.47 -6.70 -4.57
C HIS A 326 -7.68 -7.46 -5.13
N MET A 327 -8.87 -7.25 -4.56
CA MET A 327 -10.10 -7.83 -5.13
C MET A 327 -10.33 -7.30 -6.55
N THR A 328 -10.53 -8.21 -7.50
CA THR A 328 -10.85 -7.86 -8.90
C THR A 328 -12.10 -6.98 -8.94
N HIS A 329 -12.13 -6.01 -9.86
CA HIS A 329 -13.16 -4.98 -9.88
C HIS A 329 -13.69 -4.69 -11.28
N SER A 330 -14.90 -4.14 -11.33
CA SER A 330 -15.50 -3.54 -12.51
C SER A 330 -16.42 -2.39 -12.06
N GLY A 331 -16.20 -1.19 -12.59
CA GLY A 331 -16.96 -0.02 -12.18
C GLY A 331 -16.23 1.30 -12.38
N TYR A 332 -16.26 2.14 -11.35
CA TYR A 332 -15.61 3.44 -11.34
C TYR A 332 -14.08 3.30 -11.17
N GLU A 333 -13.36 3.39 -12.29
CA GLU A 333 -11.90 3.24 -12.37
C GLU A 333 -11.01 4.36 -11.77
N PRO A 334 -11.41 5.66 -11.74
CA PRO A 334 -10.55 6.72 -11.23
C PRO A 334 -10.06 6.49 -9.79
N ARG A 335 -8.91 7.05 -9.43
CA ARG A 335 -8.29 6.85 -8.11
C ARG A 335 -8.98 7.67 -7.02
N PHE A 336 -9.33 7.02 -5.91
CA PHE A 336 -9.83 7.65 -4.69
C PHE A 336 -9.35 6.91 -3.45
N ALA A 337 -9.35 7.61 -2.31
CA ALA A 337 -9.19 7.02 -0.99
C ALA A 337 -10.51 6.34 -0.56
N GLN A 338 -10.42 5.20 0.13
CA GLN A 338 -11.58 4.38 0.51
C GLN A 338 -11.50 3.97 1.98
N THR A 339 -12.44 4.50 2.76
CA THR A 339 -12.96 3.88 3.97
C THR A 339 -14.34 3.32 3.62
N PHE A 340 -14.65 2.09 4.03
CA PHE A 340 -15.94 1.47 3.73
C PHE A 340 -16.49 0.65 4.88
N VAL A 341 -17.79 0.37 4.78
CA VAL A 341 -18.53 -0.59 5.61
C VAL A 341 -19.28 -1.58 4.70
N ILE A 342 -19.52 -2.81 5.15
CA ILE A 342 -20.41 -3.76 4.49
C ILE A 342 -21.79 -3.60 5.13
N GLN A 343 -22.78 -3.21 4.33
CA GLN A 343 -24.11 -2.88 4.85
C GLN A 343 -24.87 -4.15 5.26
N GLU A 344 -24.92 -4.41 6.56
CA GLU A 344 -25.64 -5.53 7.17
C GLU A 344 -26.51 -5.06 8.36
N GLY A 345 -27.00 -3.82 8.27
CA GLY A 345 -27.92 -3.19 9.20
C GLY A 345 -29.39 -3.53 8.93
N GLY A 346 -29.72 -4.12 7.78
CA GLY A 346 -31.07 -4.55 7.42
C GLY A 346 -32.09 -3.44 7.10
N ALA A 347 -31.70 -2.15 7.16
CA ALA A 347 -32.62 -1.02 7.01
C ALA A 347 -32.50 -0.25 5.68
N LEU A 348 -31.39 -0.37 4.93
CA LEU A 348 -31.24 0.28 3.62
C LEU A 348 -31.75 -0.63 2.49
N PRO A 349 -32.86 -0.29 1.81
CA PRO A 349 -33.44 -1.14 0.77
C PRO A 349 -32.48 -1.31 -0.42
N GLY A 350 -32.25 -2.56 -0.83
CA GLY A 350 -31.42 -2.90 -1.98
C GLY A 350 -29.91 -2.97 -1.73
N TYR A 351 -29.39 -2.49 -0.59
CA TYR A 351 -27.95 -2.40 -0.30
C TYR A 351 -27.41 -3.44 0.69
N GLU A 352 -28.26 -4.30 1.24
CA GLU A 352 -27.86 -5.39 2.15
C GLU A 352 -26.79 -6.30 1.51
N GLY A 353 -25.68 -6.52 2.22
CA GLY A 353 -24.50 -7.27 1.78
C GLY A 353 -23.55 -6.53 0.82
N GLN A 354 -23.81 -5.26 0.49
CA GLN A 354 -22.94 -4.46 -0.39
C GLN A 354 -21.90 -3.67 0.40
N ILE A 355 -20.74 -3.44 -0.21
CA ILE A 355 -19.75 -2.46 0.27
C ILE A 355 -20.30 -1.06 0.01
N LEU A 356 -20.28 -0.19 1.01
CA LEU A 356 -20.56 1.24 0.89
C LEU A 356 -19.29 2.02 1.22
N ALA A 357 -18.70 2.68 0.22
CA ALA A 357 -17.41 3.36 0.32
C ALA A 357 -17.56 4.89 0.21
N GLY A 358 -17.01 5.61 1.19
CA GLY A 358 -16.83 7.06 1.11
C GLY A 358 -15.69 7.40 0.16
N MET A 359 -15.96 8.23 -0.87
CA MET A 359 -14.96 8.65 -1.85
C MET A 359 -14.55 10.11 -1.64
N ALA A 360 -13.64 10.36 -0.70
CA ALA A 360 -13.25 11.72 -0.31
C ALA A 360 -12.72 12.59 -1.47
N MET A 361 -12.05 12.00 -2.47
CA MET A 361 -11.50 12.72 -3.62
C MET A 361 -12.54 13.12 -4.69
N THR A 362 -13.73 12.55 -4.65
CA THR A 362 -14.70 12.61 -5.77
C THR A 362 -16.12 12.92 -5.30
N ASN A 363 -16.23 13.52 -4.10
CA ASN A 363 -17.44 14.07 -3.45
C ASN A 363 -18.66 13.13 -3.50
N ARG A 364 -18.47 11.84 -3.22
CA ARG A 364 -19.53 10.83 -3.35
C ARG A 364 -19.41 9.68 -2.36
N VAL A 365 -20.49 8.92 -2.25
CA VAL A 365 -20.53 7.59 -1.64
C VAL A 365 -20.97 6.60 -2.71
N GLN A 366 -20.26 5.49 -2.84
CA GLN A 366 -20.47 4.47 -3.85
C GLN A 366 -20.85 3.15 -3.20
N ALA A 367 -21.81 2.44 -3.81
CA ALA A 367 -22.12 1.06 -3.44
C ALA A 367 -21.49 0.08 -4.44
N SER A 368 -21.03 -1.06 -3.94
CA SER A 368 -20.43 -2.12 -4.74
C SER A 368 -20.91 -3.49 -4.24
N LYS A 369 -21.41 -4.32 -5.15
CA LYS A 369 -21.74 -5.72 -4.86
C LYS A 369 -20.46 -6.50 -4.57
N LEU A 370 -20.43 -7.22 -3.45
CA LEU A 370 -19.38 -8.16 -3.11
C LEU A 370 -19.77 -9.55 -3.62
N LEU A 371 -19.00 -10.10 -4.57
CA LEU A 371 -19.32 -11.34 -5.27
C LEU A 371 -18.25 -12.41 -4.95
N PRO A 372 -18.63 -13.61 -4.47
CA PRO A 372 -17.67 -14.68 -4.22
C PRO A 372 -16.84 -15.05 -5.46
N ASP A 373 -15.55 -15.30 -5.26
CA ASP A 373 -14.60 -15.75 -6.26
C ASP A 373 -13.65 -16.78 -5.63
N ALA A 374 -14.02 -18.05 -5.73
CA ALA A 374 -13.38 -19.17 -5.04
C ALA A 374 -13.20 -18.92 -3.52
N SER A 375 -11.98 -18.75 -3.00
CA SER A 375 -11.71 -18.42 -1.59
C SER A 375 -11.61 -16.91 -1.29
N THR A 376 -11.85 -16.06 -2.28
CA THR A 376 -11.82 -14.60 -2.18
C THR A 376 -13.04 -13.96 -2.86
N PHE A 377 -12.96 -12.68 -3.24
CA PHE A 377 -14.07 -11.94 -3.83
C PHE A 377 -13.64 -11.03 -4.97
N LYS A 378 -14.59 -10.73 -5.85
CA LYS A 378 -14.57 -9.63 -6.79
C LYS A 378 -15.69 -8.64 -6.49
N THR A 379 -15.58 -7.43 -7.01
CA THR A 379 -16.50 -6.33 -6.71
C THR A 379 -17.05 -5.68 -7.98
N LEU A 380 -18.32 -5.35 -7.97
CA LEU A 380 -19.03 -4.72 -9.08
C LEU A 380 -19.78 -3.49 -8.56
N ASP A 381 -19.44 -2.30 -9.04
CA ASP A 381 -20.16 -1.09 -8.66
C ASP A 381 -21.62 -1.12 -9.12
N THR A 382 -22.49 -0.48 -8.33
CA THR A 382 -23.83 -0.05 -8.75
C THR A 382 -23.77 1.40 -9.25
N ASP A 383 -24.93 2.00 -9.49
CA ASP A 383 -25.03 3.46 -9.56
C ASP A 383 -24.55 4.12 -8.25
N THR A 384 -24.00 5.33 -8.35
CA THR A 384 -23.53 6.12 -7.20
C THR A 384 -24.71 6.46 -6.28
N ILE A 385 -24.55 6.26 -4.96
CA ILE A 385 -25.67 6.34 -4.01
C ILE A 385 -25.86 7.72 -3.38
N VAL A 386 -24.77 8.49 -3.28
CA VAL A 386 -24.75 9.89 -2.86
C VAL A 386 -23.69 10.61 -3.68
N SER A 387 -24.01 11.76 -4.25
CA SER A 387 -23.03 12.65 -4.89
C SER A 387 -23.33 14.11 -4.61
N THR A 388 -22.33 14.97 -4.61
CA THR A 388 -22.52 16.43 -4.45
C THR A 388 -21.53 17.23 -5.27
N ASP A 389 -21.95 18.42 -5.72
CA ASP A 389 -21.09 19.46 -6.28
C ASP A 389 -20.33 20.24 -5.19
N ASN A 390 -20.75 20.14 -3.92
CA ASN A 390 -20.09 20.77 -2.79
C ASN A 390 -18.66 20.22 -2.60
N ARG A 391 -17.68 21.05 -2.94
CA ARG A 391 -16.25 20.74 -2.85
C ARG A 391 -15.72 20.57 -1.43
N TRP A 392 -16.49 20.90 -0.38
CA TRP A 392 -16.10 20.69 1.02
C TRP A 392 -16.40 19.27 1.52
N PHE A 393 -17.23 18.49 0.82
CA PHE A 393 -17.60 17.15 1.27
C PHE A 393 -16.42 16.16 1.14
N ARG A 394 -15.97 15.65 2.28
CA ARG A 394 -14.82 14.76 2.47
C ARG A 394 -15.22 13.59 3.37
N PRO A 395 -15.97 12.60 2.85
CA PRO A 395 -16.31 11.38 3.58
C PRO A 395 -15.03 10.56 3.86
N VAL A 396 -14.51 10.66 5.08
CA VAL A 396 -13.27 9.99 5.54
C VAL A 396 -13.53 8.72 6.35
N ASP A 397 -14.70 8.58 6.96
CA ASP A 397 -15.16 7.35 7.60
C ASP A 397 -16.66 7.13 7.38
N ILE A 398 -17.08 5.87 7.45
CA ILE A 398 -18.46 5.43 7.22
C ILE A 398 -18.77 4.18 8.07
N LYS A 399 -19.89 4.19 8.78
CA LYS A 399 -20.32 3.10 9.68
C LYS A 399 -21.82 2.83 9.56
N VAL A 400 -22.25 1.62 9.91
CA VAL A 400 -23.68 1.26 10.06
C VAL A 400 -24.08 1.44 11.52
N GLY A 401 -25.17 2.17 11.76
CA GLY A 401 -25.70 2.43 13.10
C GLY A 401 -26.62 1.34 13.64
N PRO A 402 -27.03 1.42 14.92
CA PRO A 402 -27.99 0.51 15.53
C PRO A 402 -29.40 0.64 14.94
N ASP A 403 -29.74 1.80 14.36
CA ASP A 403 -30.96 2.03 13.56
C ASP A 403 -30.88 1.38 12.15
N GLY A 404 -29.72 0.83 11.78
CA GLY A 404 -29.44 0.25 10.47
C GLY A 404 -29.12 1.29 9.38
N ALA A 405 -29.16 2.59 9.71
CA ALA A 405 -28.77 3.67 8.83
C ALA A 405 -27.24 3.75 8.68
N VAL A 406 -26.78 4.51 7.70
CA VAL A 406 -25.35 4.67 7.39
C VAL A 406 -24.89 6.07 7.79
N TYR A 407 -23.92 6.13 8.69
CA TYR A 407 -23.35 7.36 9.23
C TYR A 407 -22.03 7.65 8.53
N ILE A 408 -21.83 8.88 8.07
CA ILE A 408 -20.69 9.31 7.28
C ILE A 408 -19.99 10.46 8.02
N ALA A 409 -18.72 10.27 8.36
CA ALA A 409 -17.87 11.35 8.88
C ALA A 409 -17.36 12.19 7.70
N ASP A 410 -17.88 13.41 7.61
CA ASP A 410 -17.37 14.44 6.71
C ASP A 410 -16.34 15.30 7.44
N TRP A 411 -15.09 15.17 7.02
CA TRP A 411 -13.98 16.00 7.50
C TRP A 411 -14.23 17.50 7.28
N HIS A 412 -15.01 17.83 6.25
CA HIS A 412 -15.48 19.16 5.85
C HIS A 412 -14.38 20.20 5.59
N ASP A 413 -13.57 19.94 4.55
CA ASP A 413 -12.45 20.80 4.13
C ASP A 413 -12.26 20.75 2.61
N LEU A 414 -11.85 21.86 2.00
CA LEU A 414 -11.42 21.86 0.61
C LEU A 414 -10.16 21.00 0.41
N ARG A 415 -9.24 20.99 1.39
CA ARG A 415 -7.96 20.27 1.33
C ARG A 415 -8.07 18.86 1.91
N LEU A 416 -7.63 17.88 1.12
CA LEU A 416 -7.68 16.45 1.46
C LEU A 416 -6.30 15.78 1.56
N SER A 417 -5.26 16.34 0.95
CA SER A 417 -3.96 15.66 0.78
C SER A 417 -2.78 16.57 1.06
N HIS A 418 -1.71 16.00 1.63
CA HIS A 418 -0.38 16.62 1.72
C HIS A 418 0.26 16.75 0.34
N LEU A 419 0.20 17.95 -0.26
CA LEU A 419 0.99 18.28 -1.44
C LEU A 419 2.13 19.26 -1.11
N SER A 420 2.15 19.83 0.11
CA SER A 420 3.23 20.68 0.61
C SER A 420 3.41 20.53 2.13
N PRO A 421 4.65 20.60 2.66
CA PRO A 421 4.91 20.79 4.09
C PRO A 421 4.25 22.04 4.69
N ARG A 422 3.86 23.03 3.86
CA ARG A 422 3.16 24.25 4.26
C ARG A 422 1.65 24.07 4.46
N ASP A 423 1.11 22.87 4.21
CA ASP A 423 -0.32 22.67 4.20
C ASP A 423 -0.99 22.99 5.54
N SER A 424 -2.19 23.56 5.49
CA SER A 424 -3.03 23.84 6.67
C SER A 424 -4.50 23.54 6.35
N TRP A 425 -5.30 23.32 7.38
CA TRP A 425 -6.67 22.81 7.32
C TRP A 425 -7.66 23.69 8.08
N TYR A 426 -8.91 23.67 7.64
CA TYR A 426 -10.02 24.40 8.23
C TYR A 426 -10.57 23.66 9.47
N ARG A 427 -9.84 23.76 10.58
CA ARG A 427 -10.15 23.10 11.87
C ARG A 427 -11.45 23.56 12.55
N SER A 428 -12.26 24.38 11.90
CA SER A 428 -13.49 24.98 12.45
C SER A 428 -14.78 24.29 11.99
N ALA A 429 -14.74 23.43 10.97
CA ALA A 429 -15.89 22.67 10.47
C ALA A 429 -15.71 21.15 10.65
N GLY A 430 -16.81 20.41 10.50
CA GLY A 430 -16.81 18.94 10.46
C GLY A 430 -18.19 18.39 10.78
N ARG A 431 -18.64 17.38 10.05
CA ARG A 431 -20.05 16.97 10.07
C ARG A 431 -20.22 15.46 10.07
N ILE A 432 -21.35 15.04 10.61
CA ILE A 432 -21.81 13.66 10.53
C ILE A 432 -23.16 13.67 9.82
N TYR A 433 -23.19 12.99 8.68
CA TYR A 433 -24.41 12.78 7.91
C TYR A 433 -24.96 11.39 8.20
N ARG A 434 -26.28 11.25 8.25
CA ARG A 434 -26.98 9.96 8.28
C ARG A 434 -27.76 9.76 6.98
N LEU A 435 -27.42 8.70 6.25
CA LEU A 435 -28.12 8.19 5.09
C LEU A 435 -29.06 7.07 5.52
N GLN A 436 -30.36 7.21 5.28
CA GLN A 436 -31.42 6.29 5.72
C GLN A 436 -32.50 6.11 4.65
N ALA A 437 -33.37 5.12 4.82
CA ALA A 437 -34.60 5.00 4.03
C ALA A 437 -35.59 6.14 4.40
N LYS A 438 -36.38 6.62 3.44
CA LYS A 438 -37.37 7.71 3.67
C LYS A 438 -38.50 7.35 4.65
N ASP A 439 -38.72 6.06 4.89
CA ASP A 439 -39.67 5.51 5.86
C ASP A 439 -39.00 4.88 7.08
N ALA A 440 -37.70 5.17 7.30
CA ALA A 440 -36.95 4.71 8.46
C ALA A 440 -37.64 5.11 9.77
N LYS A 441 -37.68 4.17 10.71
CA LYS A 441 -38.26 4.38 12.03
C LYS A 441 -37.15 4.76 13.01
N PRO A 442 -37.38 5.77 13.87
CA PRO A 442 -36.42 6.09 14.93
C PRO A 442 -36.17 4.90 15.85
N LEU A 443 -34.95 4.79 16.35
CA LEU A 443 -34.54 3.72 17.26
C LEU A 443 -34.88 4.11 18.71
N PRO A 444 -35.60 3.27 19.47
CA PRO A 444 -35.82 3.51 20.89
C PRO A 444 -34.49 3.46 21.68
N SER A 445 -34.36 4.33 22.68
CA SER A 445 -33.24 4.28 23.64
C SER A 445 -33.05 2.87 24.22
N LEU A 446 -31.81 2.42 24.28
CA LEU A 446 -31.44 1.05 24.66
C LEU A 446 -30.16 1.03 25.51
N ASP A 447 -30.02 -0.02 26.32
CA ASP A 447 -28.77 -0.34 27.03
C ASP A 447 -28.64 -1.87 27.07
N LEU A 448 -27.80 -2.44 26.22
CA LEU A 448 -27.67 -3.89 26.13
C LEU A 448 -27.01 -4.48 27.39
N ALA A 449 -26.20 -3.70 28.12
CA ALA A 449 -25.58 -4.18 29.36
C ALA A 449 -26.59 -4.40 30.49
N LYS A 450 -27.79 -3.80 30.43
CA LYS A 450 -28.91 -4.04 31.36
C LYS A 450 -29.79 -5.25 30.99
N ARG A 451 -29.66 -5.82 29.79
CA ARG A 451 -30.45 -6.97 29.33
C ARG A 451 -30.08 -8.26 30.06
N SER A 452 -31.02 -9.16 30.25
CA SER A 452 -30.74 -10.53 30.74
C SER A 452 -29.93 -11.36 29.74
N ASN A 453 -29.25 -12.42 30.19
CA ASN A 453 -28.51 -13.30 29.27
C ASN A 453 -29.43 -13.91 28.18
N GLN A 454 -30.69 -14.23 28.53
CA GLN A 454 -31.66 -14.77 27.57
C GLN A 454 -32.05 -13.77 26.48
N GLU A 455 -32.22 -12.48 26.82
CA GLU A 455 -32.44 -11.42 25.83
C GLU A 455 -31.21 -11.22 24.92
N LEU A 456 -30.00 -11.26 25.48
CA LEU A 456 -28.77 -11.14 24.69
C LEU A 456 -28.58 -12.31 23.73
N ILE A 457 -28.90 -13.54 24.15
CA ILE A 457 -28.86 -14.72 23.27
C ILE A 457 -29.85 -14.56 22.11
N ALA A 458 -31.04 -13.99 22.35
CA ALA A 458 -32.01 -13.72 21.28
C ALA A 458 -31.49 -12.68 20.27
N LEU A 459 -30.69 -11.70 20.70
CA LEU A 459 -30.07 -10.71 19.81
C LEU A 459 -28.98 -11.29 18.89
N LEU A 460 -28.45 -12.49 19.16
CA LEU A 460 -27.53 -13.17 18.23
C LEU A 460 -28.22 -13.56 16.90
N ALA A 461 -29.56 -13.58 16.86
CA ALA A 461 -30.34 -13.82 15.64
C ALA A 461 -30.78 -12.50 14.93
N HIS A 462 -30.37 -11.34 15.44
CA HIS A 462 -30.84 -10.04 14.93
C HIS A 462 -30.30 -9.75 13.52
N SER A 463 -31.11 -9.11 12.66
CA SER A 463 -30.74 -8.78 11.28
C SER A 463 -29.56 -7.81 11.21
N ASN A 464 -29.66 -6.68 11.93
CA ASN A 464 -28.56 -5.71 12.06
C ASN A 464 -27.36 -6.35 12.80
N LYS A 465 -26.21 -6.41 12.12
CA LYS A 465 -24.91 -6.91 12.62
C LYS A 465 -24.52 -6.35 13.98
N TRP A 466 -24.70 -5.04 14.19
CA TRP A 466 -24.30 -4.36 15.42
C TRP A 466 -24.93 -4.99 16.68
N PHE A 467 -26.20 -5.40 16.63
CA PHE A 467 -26.85 -6.04 17.77
C PHE A 467 -26.23 -7.39 18.11
N ARG A 468 -25.84 -8.17 17.08
CA ARG A 468 -25.19 -9.47 17.27
C ARG A 468 -23.81 -9.29 17.91
N GLU A 469 -23.02 -8.35 17.40
CA GLU A 469 -21.67 -8.05 17.91
C GLU A 469 -21.68 -7.53 19.35
N GLN A 470 -22.52 -6.54 19.66
CA GLN A 470 -22.60 -5.99 21.01
C GLN A 470 -23.20 -7.01 22.00
N ALA A 471 -24.21 -7.79 21.62
CA ALA A 471 -24.76 -8.84 22.48
C ALA A 471 -23.72 -9.94 22.76
N ARG A 472 -22.99 -10.38 21.73
CA ARG A 472 -21.88 -11.33 21.83
C ARG A 472 -20.79 -10.85 22.78
N ARG A 473 -20.40 -9.56 22.71
CA ARG A 473 -19.43 -8.96 23.64
C ARG A 473 -19.95 -8.90 25.08
N VAL A 474 -21.18 -8.43 25.31
CA VAL A 474 -21.76 -8.34 26.66
C VAL A 474 -21.95 -9.73 27.29
N ILE A 475 -22.30 -10.75 26.51
CA ILE A 475 -22.31 -12.16 26.98
C ILE A 475 -20.90 -12.59 27.41
N ALA A 476 -19.89 -12.32 26.58
CA ALA A 476 -18.50 -12.70 26.84
C ALA A 476 -17.90 -12.00 28.08
N ASP A 477 -18.27 -10.74 28.32
CA ASP A 477 -17.85 -9.98 29.49
C ASP A 477 -18.46 -10.55 30.79
N ARG A 478 -19.60 -11.26 30.72
CA ARG A 478 -20.26 -11.90 31.88
C ARG A 478 -19.74 -13.31 32.22
N ARG A 479 -19.26 -14.06 31.22
CA ARG A 479 -18.72 -15.45 31.36
C ARG A 479 -19.61 -16.42 32.16
N ASP A 480 -20.94 -16.28 32.08
CA ASP A 480 -21.87 -17.12 32.84
C ASP A 480 -21.84 -18.60 32.37
N PRO A 481 -21.49 -19.57 33.24
CA PRO A 481 -21.42 -20.98 32.87
C PRO A 481 -22.74 -21.58 32.35
N ALA A 482 -23.89 -21.10 32.84
CA ALA A 482 -25.19 -21.58 32.37
C ALA A 482 -25.45 -21.15 30.91
N THR A 483 -25.14 -19.88 30.61
CA THR A 483 -25.16 -19.32 29.26
C THR A 483 -24.21 -20.05 28.31
N ILE A 484 -22.99 -20.39 28.74
CA ILE A 484 -22.04 -21.18 27.92
C ILE A 484 -22.65 -22.54 27.55
N ALA A 485 -23.28 -23.24 28.51
CA ALA A 485 -23.93 -24.52 28.27
C ALA A 485 -25.20 -24.42 27.39
N GLN A 486 -25.83 -23.25 27.32
CA GLN A 486 -26.94 -22.96 26.40
C GLN A 486 -26.43 -22.66 24.99
N LEU A 487 -25.40 -21.81 24.85
CA LEU A 487 -24.77 -21.48 23.56
C LEU A 487 -24.18 -22.73 22.90
N LYS A 488 -23.53 -23.63 23.64
CA LYS A 488 -23.03 -24.91 23.10
C LYS A 488 -24.12 -25.80 22.50
N ARG A 489 -25.37 -25.70 22.97
CA ARG A 489 -26.54 -26.37 22.37
C ARG A 489 -27.03 -25.59 21.14
N LEU A 490 -27.09 -24.26 21.24
CA LEU A 490 -27.50 -23.40 20.14
C LEU A 490 -26.63 -23.59 18.88
N VAL A 491 -25.32 -23.82 19.02
CA VAL A 491 -24.45 -24.15 17.87
C VAL A 491 -24.85 -25.45 17.16
N ALA A 492 -25.50 -26.40 17.84
CA ALA A 492 -25.93 -27.66 17.23
C ALA A 492 -27.36 -27.60 16.65
N ASP A 493 -28.23 -26.79 17.25
CA ASP A 493 -29.68 -26.82 17.00
C ASP A 493 -30.19 -25.65 16.11
N ALA A 494 -29.39 -24.60 15.91
CA ALA A 494 -29.80 -23.36 15.24
C ALA A 494 -29.56 -23.35 13.72
N ASP A 495 -30.02 -22.26 13.07
CA ASP A 495 -29.67 -21.95 11.69
C ASP A 495 -28.19 -21.58 11.51
N ALA A 496 -27.79 -21.54 10.24
CA ALA A 496 -26.44 -21.23 9.76
C ALA A 496 -25.77 -19.99 10.39
N GLN A 497 -26.51 -18.88 10.55
CA GLN A 497 -25.92 -17.64 11.08
C GLN A 497 -25.91 -17.65 12.61
N LEU A 498 -27.01 -18.08 13.22
CA LEU A 498 -27.13 -18.11 14.68
C LEU A 498 -26.15 -19.13 15.31
N ALA A 499 -25.90 -20.25 14.65
CA ALA A 499 -24.89 -21.22 15.08
C ALA A 499 -23.46 -20.64 15.05
N LEU A 500 -23.14 -19.80 14.06
CA LEU A 500 -21.85 -19.11 13.97
C LEU A 500 -21.66 -18.06 15.07
N GLU A 501 -22.68 -17.24 15.32
CA GLU A 501 -22.66 -16.24 16.40
C GLU A 501 -22.53 -16.91 17.78
N ALA A 502 -23.23 -18.03 17.97
CA ALA A 502 -23.12 -18.84 19.18
C ALA A 502 -21.74 -19.51 19.33
N LEU A 503 -21.09 -19.94 18.24
CA LEU A 503 -19.71 -20.48 18.27
C LEU A 503 -18.74 -19.42 18.81
N TRP A 504 -18.80 -18.20 18.28
CA TRP A 504 -17.97 -17.10 18.74
C TRP A 504 -18.28 -16.74 20.21
N ALA A 505 -19.56 -16.67 20.60
CA ALA A 505 -19.95 -16.41 21.98
C ALA A 505 -19.43 -17.49 22.96
N VAL A 506 -19.41 -18.78 22.55
CA VAL A 506 -18.78 -19.87 23.33
C VAL A 506 -17.28 -19.64 23.49
N ASN A 507 -16.57 -19.28 22.41
CA ASN A 507 -15.13 -19.01 22.45
C ASN A 507 -14.80 -17.85 23.41
N LEU A 508 -15.45 -16.71 23.20
CA LEU A 508 -15.21 -15.48 23.97
C LEU A 508 -15.52 -15.61 25.46
N SER A 509 -16.43 -16.53 25.81
CA SER A 509 -16.79 -16.84 27.20
C SER A 509 -15.87 -17.89 27.85
N GLY A 510 -14.83 -18.38 27.16
CA GLY A 510 -13.91 -19.40 27.66
C GLY A 510 -14.43 -20.84 27.55
N GLY A 511 -15.45 -21.08 26.72
CA GLY A 511 -16.08 -22.39 26.54
C GLY A 511 -15.54 -23.23 25.39
N PHE A 512 -14.59 -22.75 24.58
CA PHE A 512 -14.07 -23.49 23.44
C PHE A 512 -13.00 -24.52 23.88
N ASP A 513 -13.33 -25.80 23.73
CA ASP A 513 -12.50 -26.95 24.12
C ASP A 513 -12.38 -27.95 22.97
N ASP A 514 -11.36 -28.83 23.00
CA ASP A 514 -11.09 -29.81 21.94
C ASP A 514 -12.30 -30.70 21.61
N ALA A 515 -13.04 -31.16 22.63
CA ALA A 515 -14.18 -32.04 22.43
C ALA A 515 -15.34 -31.31 21.72
N PHE A 516 -15.54 -30.03 22.03
CA PHE A 516 -16.46 -29.15 21.32
C PHE A 516 -15.96 -28.87 19.90
N ALA A 517 -14.68 -28.52 19.72
CA ALA A 517 -14.09 -28.25 18.41
C ALA A 517 -14.19 -29.46 17.47
N VAL A 518 -13.87 -30.69 17.92
CA VAL A 518 -14.01 -31.92 17.13
C VAL A 518 -15.45 -32.14 16.61
N ARG A 519 -16.47 -31.69 17.35
CA ARG A 519 -17.86 -31.69 16.86
C ARG A 519 -18.09 -30.60 15.81
N GLN A 520 -17.63 -29.38 16.06
CA GLN A 520 -17.87 -28.25 15.15
C GLN A 520 -17.05 -28.30 13.84
N LEU A 521 -15.92 -29.01 13.82
CA LEU A 521 -15.21 -29.39 12.59
C LEU A 521 -16.06 -30.28 11.65
N ARG A 522 -17.19 -30.82 12.11
CA ARG A 522 -18.16 -31.62 11.33
C ARG A 522 -19.51 -30.93 11.18
N HIS A 523 -19.62 -29.66 11.56
CA HIS A 523 -20.87 -28.90 11.45
C HIS A 523 -21.33 -28.77 9.99
N SER A 524 -22.65 -28.69 9.75
CA SER A 524 -23.22 -28.60 8.41
C SER A 524 -22.89 -27.28 7.70
N ASP A 525 -23.07 -26.15 8.41
CA ASP A 525 -22.63 -24.83 7.95
C ASP A 525 -21.09 -24.77 7.86
N PRO A 526 -20.52 -24.34 6.72
CA PRO A 526 -19.08 -24.31 6.51
C PRO A 526 -18.37 -23.16 7.23
N TYR A 527 -19.05 -22.08 7.59
CA TYR A 527 -18.45 -20.96 8.33
C TYR A 527 -18.24 -21.32 9.81
N VAL A 528 -19.11 -22.17 10.39
CA VAL A 528 -18.84 -22.81 11.69
C VAL A 528 -17.57 -23.68 11.61
N ARG A 529 -17.36 -24.42 10.52
CA ARG A 529 -16.12 -25.18 10.29
C ARG A 529 -14.91 -24.27 10.12
N TYR A 530 -14.99 -23.26 9.25
CA TYR A 530 -13.96 -22.22 9.03
C TYR A 530 -13.48 -21.61 10.35
N TRP A 531 -14.41 -21.14 11.17
CA TRP A 531 -14.07 -20.47 12.42
C TRP A 531 -13.56 -21.43 13.48
N THR A 532 -14.05 -22.67 13.53
CA THR A 532 -13.47 -23.71 14.38
C THR A 532 -12.01 -23.97 14.02
N VAL A 533 -11.69 -24.05 12.72
CA VAL A 533 -10.30 -24.18 12.23
C VAL A 533 -9.44 -22.98 12.65
N ARG A 534 -9.94 -21.75 12.47
CA ARG A 534 -9.21 -20.51 12.85
C ARG A 534 -8.92 -20.44 14.35
N LEU A 535 -9.91 -20.70 15.19
CA LEU A 535 -9.77 -20.67 16.65
C LEU A 535 -8.78 -21.74 17.16
N LEU A 536 -8.77 -22.93 16.56
CA LEU A 536 -7.76 -23.95 16.84
C LEU A 536 -6.34 -23.49 16.43
N GLY A 537 -6.22 -22.78 15.30
CA GLY A 537 -4.97 -22.18 14.84
C GLY A 537 -4.41 -21.09 15.75
N ASP A 538 -5.28 -20.39 16.48
CA ASP A 538 -4.85 -19.31 17.38
C ASP A 538 -4.10 -19.84 18.62
N ALA A 539 -4.38 -21.07 19.06
CA ALA A 539 -3.61 -21.75 20.11
C ALA A 539 -2.18 -22.19 19.67
N ARG A 540 -1.85 -22.09 18.37
CA ARG A 540 -0.56 -22.49 17.75
C ARG A 540 -0.13 -23.94 18.00
N ARG A 541 -1.07 -24.79 18.43
CA ARG A 541 -0.93 -26.24 18.60
C ARG A 541 -2.32 -26.87 18.71
N VAL A 542 -2.47 -28.11 18.27
CA VAL A 542 -3.69 -28.92 18.43
C VAL A 542 -3.38 -30.25 19.10
N SER A 543 -4.39 -30.93 19.63
CA SER A 543 -4.25 -32.33 20.07
C SER A 543 -4.21 -33.31 18.89
N PRO A 544 -3.73 -34.55 19.09
CA PRO A 544 -3.73 -35.57 18.04
C PRO A 544 -5.12 -35.89 17.48
N GLU A 545 -6.17 -35.83 18.30
CA GLU A 545 -7.54 -36.07 17.82
C GLU A 545 -8.01 -34.95 16.88
N VAL A 546 -7.80 -33.69 17.27
CA VAL A 546 -8.10 -32.52 16.45
C VAL A 546 -7.30 -32.58 15.14
N GLN A 547 -6.00 -32.86 15.21
CA GLN A 547 -5.15 -32.99 14.01
C GLN A 547 -5.74 -34.01 13.02
N GLN A 548 -6.17 -35.18 13.49
CA GLN A 548 -6.78 -36.19 12.63
C GLN A 548 -8.11 -35.72 11.99
N GLN A 549 -8.89 -34.86 12.65
CA GLN A 549 -10.06 -34.24 12.00
C GLN A 549 -9.63 -33.24 10.93
N LEU A 550 -8.64 -32.39 11.20
CA LEU A 550 -8.14 -31.39 10.23
C LEU A 550 -7.57 -32.06 8.97
N VAL A 551 -6.85 -33.17 9.11
CA VAL A 551 -6.38 -34.01 7.98
C VAL A 551 -7.56 -34.58 7.18
N ARG A 552 -8.60 -35.10 7.86
CA ARG A 552 -9.83 -35.57 7.18
C ARG A 552 -10.54 -34.45 6.42
N MET A 553 -10.61 -33.25 7.01
CA MET A 553 -11.22 -32.08 6.36
C MET A 553 -10.41 -31.62 5.15
N ALA A 554 -9.09 -31.50 5.24
CA ALA A 554 -8.26 -31.13 4.08
C ALA A 554 -8.49 -32.03 2.85
N ARG A 555 -8.76 -33.33 3.07
CA ARG A 555 -9.12 -34.27 2.00
C ARG A 555 -10.55 -34.13 1.46
N THR A 556 -11.52 -33.67 2.26
CA THR A 556 -12.96 -33.80 1.94
C THR A 556 -13.79 -32.50 1.97
N GLU A 557 -13.21 -31.40 2.44
CA GLU A 557 -13.90 -30.12 2.60
C GLU A 557 -14.26 -29.50 1.23
N PRO A 558 -15.56 -29.33 0.90
CA PRO A 558 -15.97 -28.79 -0.40
C PRO A 558 -15.71 -27.29 -0.56
N MET A 559 -15.63 -26.51 0.52
CA MET A 559 -15.58 -25.05 0.42
C MET A 559 -14.16 -24.48 0.42
N ALA A 560 -13.81 -23.73 -0.64
CA ALA A 560 -12.51 -23.09 -0.82
C ALA A 560 -12.12 -22.15 0.34
N GLU A 561 -13.04 -21.34 0.87
CA GLU A 561 -12.79 -20.47 2.04
C GLU A 561 -12.30 -21.27 3.26
N VAL A 562 -12.86 -22.45 3.54
CA VAL A 562 -12.44 -23.32 4.66
C VAL A 562 -11.05 -23.93 4.39
N ARG A 563 -10.76 -24.31 3.13
CA ARG A 563 -9.42 -24.81 2.73
C ARG A 563 -8.34 -23.74 2.82
N SER A 564 -8.68 -22.51 2.45
CA SER A 564 -7.85 -21.31 2.63
C SER A 564 -7.50 -21.08 4.11
N GLN A 565 -8.48 -21.15 5.02
CA GLN A 565 -8.22 -21.05 6.45
C GLN A 565 -7.49 -22.28 7.04
N LEU A 566 -7.64 -23.48 6.48
CA LEU A 566 -6.78 -24.63 6.83
C LEU A 566 -5.32 -24.35 6.47
N ALA A 567 -5.03 -23.81 5.29
CA ALA A 567 -3.67 -23.42 4.88
C ALA A 567 -3.08 -22.32 5.80
N SER A 568 -3.83 -21.24 6.06
CA SER A 568 -3.45 -20.21 7.04
C SER A 568 -3.16 -20.79 8.43
N THR A 569 -3.97 -21.75 8.88
CA THR A 569 -3.81 -22.43 10.17
C THR A 569 -2.55 -23.29 10.20
N CYS A 570 -2.24 -24.00 9.11
CA CYS A 570 -1.01 -24.77 8.98
C CYS A 570 0.26 -23.91 9.07
N LYS A 571 0.22 -22.63 8.65
CA LYS A 571 1.33 -21.69 8.92
C LYS A 571 1.57 -21.53 10.42
N ARG A 572 0.52 -21.50 11.25
CA ARG A 572 0.59 -21.28 12.71
C ARG A 572 0.91 -22.53 13.53
N LEU A 573 0.74 -23.74 12.97
CA LEU A 573 0.97 -25.01 13.67
C LEU A 573 2.42 -25.52 13.50
N PRO A 574 2.97 -26.32 14.43
CA PRO A 574 4.28 -26.96 14.27
C PRO A 574 4.31 -27.91 13.06
N ALA A 575 5.49 -28.12 12.46
CA ALA A 575 5.67 -28.96 11.27
C ALA A 575 5.02 -30.35 11.36
N GLY A 576 5.23 -31.08 12.45
CA GLY A 576 4.61 -32.39 12.69
C GLY A 576 3.08 -32.38 12.81
N GLN A 577 2.47 -31.22 13.00
CA GLN A 577 1.01 -31.03 12.99
C GLN A 577 0.51 -30.53 11.63
N ALA A 578 1.24 -29.61 11.01
CA ALA A 578 0.90 -28.95 9.75
C ALA A 578 1.09 -29.84 8.51
N PHE A 579 2.22 -30.55 8.36
CA PHE A 579 2.53 -31.26 7.11
C PHE A 579 1.51 -32.34 6.72
N PRO A 580 0.95 -33.16 7.63
CA PRO A 580 -0.12 -34.09 7.29
C PRO A 580 -1.40 -33.43 6.76
N ILE A 581 -1.67 -32.17 7.13
CA ILE A 581 -2.82 -31.40 6.62
C ILE A 581 -2.46 -30.76 5.28
N LEU A 582 -1.26 -30.15 5.18
CA LEU A 582 -0.75 -29.53 3.96
C LEU A 582 -0.64 -30.52 2.80
N ARG A 583 -0.17 -31.75 3.06
CA ARG A 583 -0.13 -32.84 2.07
C ARG A 583 -1.48 -33.02 1.38
N GLU A 584 -2.56 -33.14 2.16
CA GLU A 584 -3.91 -33.36 1.63
C GLU A 584 -4.45 -32.15 0.85
N LEU A 585 -4.13 -30.92 1.27
CA LEU A 585 -4.51 -29.70 0.55
C LEU A 585 -3.76 -29.57 -0.78
N VAL A 586 -2.46 -29.87 -0.81
CA VAL A 586 -1.63 -29.76 -2.03
C VAL A 586 -2.08 -30.73 -3.14
N LEU A 587 -2.67 -31.88 -2.76
CA LEU A 587 -3.23 -32.85 -3.71
C LEU A 587 -4.54 -32.36 -4.38
N ARG A 588 -5.12 -31.23 -3.96
CA ARG A 588 -6.39 -30.71 -4.50
C ARG A 588 -6.19 -29.87 -5.77
N SER A 589 -6.16 -30.50 -6.93
CA SER A 589 -6.02 -29.80 -8.22
C SER A 589 -7.11 -28.75 -8.52
N GLU A 590 -8.26 -28.82 -7.85
CA GLU A 590 -9.33 -27.81 -7.95
C GLU A 590 -8.93 -26.43 -7.42
N ASP A 591 -7.96 -26.34 -6.50
CA ASP A 591 -7.47 -25.08 -5.93
C ASP A 591 -6.31 -24.46 -6.74
N LEU A 592 -5.93 -25.06 -7.89
CA LEU A 592 -4.77 -24.65 -8.71
C LEU A 592 -4.85 -23.20 -9.22
N HIS A 593 -6.07 -22.71 -9.47
CA HIS A 593 -6.34 -21.37 -10.01
C HIS A 593 -7.06 -20.46 -9.00
N ASP A 594 -7.10 -20.85 -7.72
CA ASP A 594 -7.53 -19.96 -6.66
C ASP A 594 -6.44 -18.93 -6.36
N ASP A 595 -6.81 -17.66 -6.18
CA ASP A 595 -5.83 -16.57 -5.97
C ASP A 595 -5.08 -16.69 -4.63
N HIS A 596 -5.70 -17.26 -3.59
CA HIS A 596 -5.14 -17.31 -2.23
C HIS A 596 -4.50 -18.67 -1.89
N ILE A 597 -5.19 -19.78 -2.13
CA ILE A 597 -4.85 -21.10 -1.58
C ILE A 597 -3.43 -21.55 -1.96
N PRO A 598 -2.97 -21.51 -3.23
CA PRO A 598 -1.61 -21.93 -3.58
C PRO A 598 -0.51 -21.12 -2.88
N MET A 599 -0.73 -19.82 -2.68
CA MET A 599 0.21 -18.96 -1.96
C MET A 599 0.18 -19.17 -0.45
N LEU A 600 -0.99 -19.38 0.15
CA LEU A 600 -1.12 -19.74 1.57
C LEU A 600 -0.46 -21.10 1.86
N LEU A 601 -0.61 -22.08 0.96
CA LEU A 601 0.09 -23.37 1.04
C LEU A 601 1.61 -23.19 0.94
N TRP A 602 2.08 -22.37 -0.01
CA TRP A 602 3.50 -22.02 -0.09
C TRP A 602 4.02 -21.44 1.24
N TRP A 603 3.39 -20.39 1.77
CA TRP A 603 3.85 -19.75 3.02
C TRP A 603 3.73 -20.64 4.25
N ALA A 604 2.77 -21.57 4.27
CA ALA A 604 2.67 -22.55 5.36
C ALA A 604 3.80 -23.57 5.35
N ILE A 605 4.27 -23.99 4.16
CA ILE A 605 5.42 -24.89 3.96
C ILE A 605 6.74 -24.15 4.19
N GLU A 606 6.91 -22.97 3.60
CA GLU A 606 8.12 -22.15 3.64
C GLU A 606 8.55 -21.82 5.08
N ASP A 607 7.61 -21.39 5.92
CA ASP A 607 7.78 -21.11 7.35
C ASP A 607 8.41 -22.29 8.14
N LYS A 608 8.27 -23.52 7.63
CA LYS A 608 8.84 -24.74 8.22
C LYS A 608 10.03 -25.30 7.45
N ALA A 609 10.29 -24.83 6.23
CA ALA A 609 11.27 -25.42 5.33
C ALA A 609 12.69 -25.40 5.91
N SER A 610 13.05 -24.35 6.65
CA SER A 610 14.36 -24.24 7.31
C SER A 610 14.38 -24.61 8.79
N SER A 611 13.23 -24.79 9.44
CA SER A 611 13.14 -25.13 10.86
C SER A 611 12.91 -26.63 11.12
N ASP A 612 12.25 -27.35 10.20
CA ASP A 612 12.04 -28.81 10.29
C ASP A 612 12.24 -29.49 8.92
N ARG A 613 13.47 -29.37 8.39
CA ARG A 613 13.90 -29.97 7.11
C ARG A 613 13.63 -31.47 7.02
N GLY A 614 13.84 -32.20 8.12
CA GLY A 614 13.66 -33.65 8.17
C GLY A 614 12.24 -34.06 7.80
N ARG A 615 11.24 -33.48 8.49
CA ARG A 615 9.83 -33.76 8.17
C ARG A 615 9.38 -33.22 6.81
N LEU A 616 10.00 -32.14 6.31
CA LEU A 616 9.75 -31.68 4.95
C LEU A 616 10.18 -32.77 3.94
N LEU A 617 11.40 -33.31 4.07
CA LEU A 617 11.86 -34.39 3.20
C LEU A 617 11.02 -35.67 3.36
N GLU A 618 10.61 -36.04 4.57
CA GLU A 618 9.67 -37.15 4.83
C GLU A 618 8.32 -36.94 4.13
N MET A 619 7.80 -35.71 4.08
CA MET A 619 6.56 -35.40 3.35
C MET A 619 6.77 -35.52 1.82
N LEU A 620 7.95 -35.15 1.32
CA LEU A 620 8.29 -35.12 -0.10
C LEU A 620 8.74 -36.46 -0.69
N ASP A 621 8.98 -37.48 0.14
CA ASP A 621 9.13 -38.88 -0.29
C ASP A 621 7.82 -39.44 -0.92
N ASP A 622 6.69 -38.77 -0.67
CA ASP A 622 5.41 -39.09 -1.30
C ASP A 622 5.36 -38.67 -2.77
N SER A 623 5.62 -39.64 -3.66
CA SER A 623 5.52 -39.49 -5.12
C SER A 623 4.20 -38.89 -5.64
N SER A 624 3.09 -38.93 -4.88
CA SER A 624 1.82 -38.31 -5.30
C SER A 624 1.85 -36.78 -5.25
N LEU A 625 2.66 -36.18 -4.37
CA LEU A 625 2.85 -34.72 -4.34
C LEU A 625 3.52 -34.22 -5.61
N TRP A 626 4.52 -34.94 -6.12
CA TRP A 626 5.22 -34.59 -7.36
C TRP A 626 4.35 -34.66 -8.62
N GLN A 627 3.19 -35.32 -8.54
CA GLN A 627 2.18 -35.36 -9.61
C GLN A 627 1.07 -34.32 -9.40
N ALA A 628 1.06 -33.62 -8.26
CA ALA A 628 0.02 -32.67 -7.92
C ALA A 628 0.27 -31.31 -8.60
N PRO A 629 -0.69 -30.78 -9.39
CA PRO A 629 -0.48 -29.53 -10.14
C PRO A 629 -0.08 -28.33 -9.28
N ILE A 630 -0.63 -28.21 -8.05
CA ILE A 630 -0.26 -27.14 -7.12
C ILE A 630 1.20 -27.27 -6.70
N PHE A 631 1.67 -28.50 -6.45
CA PHE A 631 3.05 -28.73 -6.05
C PHE A 631 4.02 -28.36 -7.17
N THR A 632 3.80 -28.86 -8.39
CA THR A 632 4.66 -28.61 -9.54
C THR A 632 4.66 -27.15 -9.98
N THR A 633 3.50 -26.47 -9.91
CA THR A 633 3.36 -25.08 -10.37
C THR A 633 3.80 -24.07 -9.31
N TYR A 634 3.47 -24.30 -8.04
CA TYR A 634 3.66 -23.30 -6.99
C TYR A 634 4.77 -23.65 -5.99
N ILE A 635 4.96 -24.91 -5.62
CA ILE A 635 5.77 -25.27 -4.44
C ILE A 635 7.18 -25.73 -4.83
N ALA A 636 7.34 -26.66 -5.78
CA ALA A 636 8.66 -27.22 -6.12
C ALA A 636 9.67 -26.15 -6.60
N PRO A 637 9.35 -25.24 -7.54
CA PRO A 637 10.28 -24.15 -7.90
C PRO A 637 10.58 -23.23 -6.71
N ARG A 638 9.58 -22.94 -5.87
CA ARG A 638 9.79 -22.07 -4.70
C ARG A 638 10.64 -22.73 -3.61
N LEU A 639 10.55 -24.05 -3.41
CA LEU A 639 11.44 -24.81 -2.51
C LEU A 639 12.90 -24.76 -2.97
N GLY A 640 13.16 -24.99 -4.27
CA GLY A 640 14.49 -24.83 -4.84
C GLY A 640 15.06 -23.43 -4.61
N ARG A 641 14.24 -22.41 -4.89
CA ARG A 641 14.57 -20.99 -4.67
C ARG A 641 14.81 -20.65 -3.20
N ARG A 642 14.02 -21.22 -2.30
CA ARG A 642 14.05 -20.93 -0.86
C ARG A 642 15.34 -21.38 -0.19
N LEU A 643 15.89 -22.52 -0.62
CA LEU A 643 17.14 -23.04 -0.08
C LEU A 643 18.35 -22.30 -0.64
N THR A 644 18.36 -21.93 -1.93
CA THR A 644 19.50 -21.18 -2.49
C THR A 644 19.49 -19.70 -2.15
N ALA A 645 18.32 -19.08 -1.93
CA ALA A 645 18.22 -17.68 -1.50
C ALA A 645 18.62 -17.46 -0.03
N GLU A 646 18.24 -18.38 0.88
CA GLU A 646 18.61 -18.30 2.29
C GLU A 646 20.07 -18.70 2.50
N ARG A 647 20.93 -17.69 2.58
CA ARG A 647 22.38 -17.86 2.76
C ARG A 647 22.90 -17.18 4.03
N GLY A 648 22.01 -16.88 4.97
CA GLY A 648 22.28 -16.27 6.28
C GLY A 648 21.23 -15.22 6.65
N GLU A 649 21.55 -14.34 7.61
CA GLU A 649 20.59 -13.39 8.18
C GLU A 649 20.07 -12.38 7.13
N PRO A 650 18.74 -12.27 6.92
CA PRO A 650 18.19 -11.33 5.95
C PRO A 650 18.24 -9.89 6.45
N TYR A 651 18.52 -8.95 5.55
CA TYR A 651 18.50 -7.51 5.82
C TYR A 651 18.11 -6.70 4.58
N TYR A 652 17.63 -5.48 4.76
CA TYR A 652 17.49 -4.46 3.71
C TYR A 652 18.07 -3.14 4.20
N THR A 653 18.28 -2.20 3.29
CA THR A 653 18.78 -0.85 3.60
C THR A 653 17.77 0.20 3.19
N PHE A 654 17.50 1.16 4.07
CA PHE A 654 16.91 2.43 3.69
C PHE A 654 18.03 3.35 3.21
N SER A 655 17.90 3.93 2.03
CA SER A 655 19.01 4.67 1.40
C SER A 655 18.89 6.17 1.61
N ASP A 656 19.72 6.73 2.50
CA ASP A 656 19.83 8.18 2.69
C ASP A 656 20.29 8.89 1.39
N ASP A 657 21.16 8.27 0.59
CA ASP A 657 21.66 8.83 -0.69
C ASP A 657 20.66 8.76 -1.85
N TYR A 658 19.63 7.92 -1.78
CA TYR A 658 18.61 7.73 -2.85
C TYR A 658 17.26 8.37 -2.48
N GLN A 659 17.31 9.48 -1.75
CA GLN A 659 16.15 10.32 -1.40
C GLN A 659 15.01 9.59 -0.66
N GLY A 660 15.26 8.44 -0.02
CA GLY A 660 14.27 7.69 0.77
C GLY A 660 13.62 6.49 0.07
N GLU A 661 14.38 5.69 -0.68
CA GLU A 661 13.90 4.39 -1.18
C GLU A 661 14.45 3.22 -0.36
N TYR A 662 13.63 2.16 -0.24
CA TYR A 662 14.05 0.88 0.35
C TYR A 662 14.67 -0.04 -0.70
N SER A 663 15.74 -0.75 -0.33
CA SER A 663 16.23 -1.86 -1.13
C SER A 663 15.31 -3.08 -1.05
N SER A 664 15.49 -4.01 -1.99
CA SER A 664 15.07 -5.40 -1.79
C SER A 664 15.80 -6.04 -0.60
N TRP A 665 15.29 -7.17 -0.13
CA TRP A 665 16.01 -8.04 0.80
C TRP A 665 17.32 -8.54 0.22
N LYS A 666 18.31 -8.66 1.09
CA LYS A 666 19.65 -9.26 0.90
C LYS A 666 19.89 -10.23 2.06
N THR A 667 20.90 -11.10 1.96
CA THR A 667 21.32 -11.97 3.07
C THR A 667 22.78 -11.71 3.42
N LYS A 668 23.10 -11.63 4.72
CA LYS A 668 24.50 -11.66 5.17
C LYS A 668 25.02 -13.08 4.97
N HIS A 669 26.17 -13.25 4.33
CA HIS A 669 26.65 -14.58 3.97
C HIS A 669 27.12 -15.39 5.19
N ASP A 670 26.48 -16.53 5.41
CA ASP A 670 26.81 -17.61 6.34
C ASP A 670 27.15 -18.86 5.53
N ARG A 671 28.43 -19.28 5.60
CA ARG A 671 28.96 -20.43 4.87
C ARG A 671 28.36 -21.75 5.34
N GLU A 672 28.08 -21.92 6.63
CA GLU A 672 27.49 -23.16 7.13
C GLU A 672 26.03 -23.30 6.71
N MET A 673 25.25 -22.21 6.86
CA MET A 673 23.85 -22.20 6.42
C MET A 673 23.74 -22.46 4.92
N THR A 674 24.58 -21.77 4.12
CA THR A 674 24.67 -22.00 2.67
C THR A 674 25.00 -23.46 2.36
N THR A 675 26.00 -24.05 3.03
CA THR A 675 26.39 -25.46 2.83
C THR A 675 25.24 -26.42 3.17
N ARG A 676 24.57 -26.23 4.32
CA ARG A 676 23.42 -27.05 4.74
C ARG A 676 22.25 -26.97 3.77
N ASN A 677 21.94 -25.77 3.28
CA ASN A 677 20.85 -25.58 2.32
C ASN A 677 21.19 -26.18 0.95
N LEU A 678 22.45 -26.09 0.47
CA LEU A 678 22.89 -26.76 -0.77
C LEU A 678 22.92 -28.29 -0.66
N VAL A 679 23.20 -28.87 0.51
CA VAL A 679 23.00 -30.31 0.75
C VAL A 679 21.52 -30.66 0.66
N SER A 680 20.64 -29.82 1.22
CA SER A 680 19.19 -30.01 1.12
C SER A 680 18.69 -29.93 -0.34
N CYS A 681 19.31 -29.09 -1.17
CA CYS A 681 19.05 -29.05 -2.62
C CYS A 681 19.37 -30.38 -3.32
N ALA A 682 20.47 -31.06 -2.96
CA ALA A 682 20.78 -32.38 -3.50
C ALA A 682 19.70 -33.40 -3.12
N GLN A 683 19.31 -33.44 -1.85
CA GLN A 683 18.26 -34.34 -1.35
C GLN A 683 16.90 -34.10 -2.03
N LEU A 684 16.53 -32.84 -2.30
CA LEU A 684 15.32 -32.54 -3.08
C LEU A 684 15.40 -33.06 -4.52
N LEU A 685 16.56 -32.96 -5.18
CA LEU A 685 16.76 -33.49 -6.52
C LEU A 685 16.72 -35.01 -6.55
N GLU A 686 17.24 -35.69 -5.51
CA GLU A 686 17.15 -37.15 -5.34
C GLU A 686 15.70 -37.63 -5.16
N LEU A 687 14.86 -36.87 -4.44
CA LEU A 687 13.43 -37.18 -4.25
C LEU A 687 12.55 -36.88 -5.49
N ALA A 688 13.01 -36.01 -6.40
CA ALA A 688 12.23 -35.58 -7.55
C ALA A 688 12.08 -36.72 -8.60
N PRO A 689 10.86 -37.18 -8.91
CA PRO A 689 10.66 -38.33 -9.78
C PRO A 689 10.88 -37.96 -11.24
N GLY A 690 12.09 -38.22 -11.71
CA GLY A 690 12.46 -38.02 -13.11
C GLY A 690 12.67 -36.55 -13.49
N ARG A 691 12.97 -36.34 -14.77
CA ARG A 691 13.68 -35.13 -15.19
C ARG A 691 12.85 -33.84 -15.10
N GLU A 692 11.55 -33.89 -15.38
CA GLU A 692 10.69 -32.70 -15.35
C GLU A 692 10.58 -32.13 -13.92
N ALA A 693 10.43 -33.00 -12.91
CA ALA A 693 10.42 -32.62 -11.51
C ALA A 693 11.77 -32.01 -11.05
N MET A 694 12.89 -32.59 -11.52
CA MET A 694 14.23 -32.05 -11.27
C MET A 694 14.44 -30.67 -11.93
N ASP A 695 13.97 -30.47 -13.17
CA ASP A 695 14.11 -29.18 -13.87
C ASP A 695 13.30 -28.06 -13.18
N LEU A 696 12.14 -28.36 -12.57
CA LEU A 696 11.38 -27.40 -11.75
C LEU A 696 12.19 -26.92 -10.52
N LEU A 697 12.81 -27.86 -9.80
CA LEU A 697 13.70 -27.54 -8.68
C LEU A 697 14.91 -26.73 -9.13
N VAL A 698 15.55 -27.13 -10.23
CA VAL A 698 16.72 -26.45 -10.81
C VAL A 698 16.39 -25.01 -11.23
N GLN A 699 15.23 -24.76 -11.84
CA GLN A 699 14.76 -23.41 -12.11
C GLN A 699 14.69 -22.58 -10.83
N GLY A 700 14.05 -23.14 -9.79
CA GLY A 700 13.98 -22.50 -8.48
C GLY A 700 15.34 -22.16 -7.91
N MET A 701 16.24 -23.15 -7.86
CA MET A 701 17.58 -23.00 -7.33
C MET A 701 18.38 -21.91 -8.06
N GLU A 702 18.19 -21.79 -9.37
CA GLU A 702 18.79 -20.74 -10.20
C GLU A 702 18.26 -19.34 -9.84
N GLU A 703 16.94 -19.18 -9.71
CA GLU A 703 16.31 -17.92 -9.29
C GLU A 703 16.77 -17.47 -7.90
N GLY A 704 17.05 -18.41 -6.99
CA GLY A 704 17.54 -18.08 -5.64
C GLY A 704 19.02 -17.70 -5.58
N LEU A 705 19.78 -17.91 -6.67
CA LEU A 705 21.17 -17.46 -6.83
C LEU A 705 21.31 -16.25 -7.76
N GLU A 706 20.21 -15.61 -8.17
CA GLU A 706 20.24 -14.50 -9.12
C GLU A 706 21.17 -13.37 -8.66
N GLY A 707 22.13 -12.99 -9.51
CA GLY A 707 23.13 -11.96 -9.26
C GLY A 707 24.35 -12.40 -8.42
N GLU A 708 24.41 -13.64 -7.94
CA GLU A 708 25.48 -14.12 -7.06
C GLU A 708 26.09 -15.46 -7.51
N THR A 709 27.25 -15.81 -6.93
CA THR A 709 28.01 -17.05 -7.20
C THR A 709 28.36 -17.77 -5.89
N ILE A 710 28.42 -19.10 -5.92
CA ILE A 710 28.79 -19.92 -4.75
C ILE A 710 30.26 -20.32 -4.82
N GLU A 711 31.02 -20.11 -3.74
CA GLU A 711 32.45 -20.43 -3.67
C GLU A 711 32.75 -21.93 -3.55
N ALA A 712 31.87 -22.69 -2.89
CA ALA A 712 32.04 -24.11 -2.63
C ALA A 712 30.70 -24.86 -2.72
N VAL A 713 30.64 -25.85 -3.60
CA VAL A 713 29.48 -26.72 -3.80
C VAL A 713 29.67 -27.98 -2.95
N PRO A 714 28.66 -28.48 -2.21
CA PRO A 714 28.75 -29.77 -1.54
C PRO A 714 28.89 -30.92 -2.56
N PRO A 715 29.73 -31.95 -2.30
CA PRO A 715 29.95 -33.05 -3.23
C PRO A 715 28.68 -33.79 -3.69
N ALA A 716 27.67 -33.92 -2.82
CA ALA A 716 26.39 -34.52 -3.16
C ALA A 716 25.64 -33.74 -4.27
N LEU A 717 25.62 -32.40 -4.16
CA LEU A 717 24.99 -31.54 -5.16
C LEU A 717 25.81 -31.52 -6.46
N GLU A 718 27.15 -31.52 -6.36
CA GLU A 718 28.03 -31.62 -7.53
C GLU A 718 27.80 -32.92 -8.30
N GLN A 719 27.70 -34.06 -7.61
CA GLN A 719 27.39 -35.35 -8.21
C GLN A 719 26.00 -35.34 -8.91
N THR A 720 24.96 -34.92 -8.20
CA THR A 720 23.58 -34.91 -8.74
C THR A 720 23.48 -34.04 -10.00
N LEU A 721 24.15 -32.89 -10.01
CA LEU A 721 24.22 -32.01 -11.18
C LEU A 721 25.05 -32.59 -12.32
N ALA A 722 26.15 -33.31 -12.03
CA ALA A 722 26.94 -34.00 -13.04
C ALA A 722 26.14 -35.12 -13.74
N GLU A 723 25.33 -35.88 -12.98
CA GLU A 723 24.42 -36.90 -13.51
C GLU A 723 23.32 -36.27 -14.39
N LEU A 724 22.71 -35.16 -13.94
CA LEU A 724 21.75 -34.39 -14.74
C LEU A 724 22.36 -33.84 -16.05
N LEU A 725 23.61 -33.38 -16.00
CA LEU A 725 24.34 -32.92 -17.17
C LEU A 725 24.76 -34.05 -18.12
N ALA A 726 24.91 -35.29 -17.67
CA ALA A 726 25.29 -36.41 -18.53
C ALA A 726 24.22 -36.74 -19.60
N VAL A 727 22.97 -36.32 -19.38
CA VAL A 727 21.83 -36.58 -20.28
C VAL A 727 21.78 -35.54 -21.43
N PRO A 728 21.49 -35.92 -22.69
CA PRO A 728 21.51 -35.00 -23.85
C PRO A 728 20.55 -33.81 -23.82
N HIS A 729 19.45 -33.91 -23.06
CA HIS A 729 18.47 -32.83 -22.92
C HIS A 729 18.81 -31.99 -21.68
N ARG A 730 19.36 -30.78 -21.87
CA ARG A 730 19.74 -29.86 -20.79
C ARG A 730 18.87 -28.60 -20.87
N SER A 731 18.39 -28.10 -19.73
CA SER A 731 17.60 -26.87 -19.66
C SER A 731 18.52 -25.65 -19.52
N ALA A 732 18.07 -24.48 -19.99
CA ALA A 732 18.80 -23.22 -19.79
C ALA A 732 18.96 -22.88 -18.29
N ALA A 733 18.01 -23.33 -17.46
CA ALA A 733 18.09 -23.24 -16.00
C ALA A 733 19.25 -24.10 -15.44
N LEU A 734 19.40 -25.36 -15.87
CA LEU A 734 20.50 -26.23 -15.43
C LEU A 734 21.87 -25.66 -15.82
N ILE A 735 21.98 -25.13 -17.04
CA ILE A 735 23.21 -24.48 -17.52
C ILE A 735 23.53 -23.23 -16.70
N SER A 736 22.53 -22.38 -16.40
CA SER A 736 22.72 -21.20 -15.57
C SER A 736 23.09 -21.55 -14.12
N LEU A 737 22.35 -22.46 -13.49
CA LEU A 737 22.63 -22.93 -12.12
C LEU A 737 24.06 -23.46 -12.00
N THR A 738 24.48 -24.34 -12.91
CA THR A 738 25.83 -24.94 -12.88
C THR A 738 26.94 -23.90 -13.13
N LEU A 739 26.68 -22.86 -13.93
CA LEU A 739 27.59 -21.71 -14.08
C LEU A 739 27.68 -20.86 -12.80
N ARG A 740 26.56 -20.57 -12.11
CA ARG A 740 26.55 -19.85 -10.80
C ARG A 740 27.25 -20.63 -9.69
N LEU A 741 27.21 -21.97 -9.79
CA LEU A 741 27.95 -22.91 -8.94
C LEU A 741 29.42 -23.14 -9.38
N GLY A 742 29.92 -22.36 -10.35
CA GLY A 742 31.34 -22.34 -10.73
C GLY A 742 31.76 -23.29 -11.85
N ASN A 743 30.86 -24.12 -12.40
CA ASN A 743 31.20 -25.04 -13.50
C ASN A 743 31.30 -24.32 -14.85
N LYS A 744 32.45 -23.69 -15.09
CA LYS A 744 32.78 -22.94 -16.32
C LYS A 744 32.77 -23.79 -17.60
N GLN A 745 32.75 -25.13 -17.52
CA GLN A 745 32.70 -25.98 -18.71
C GLN A 745 31.38 -25.83 -19.47
N MET A 746 30.28 -25.48 -18.78
CA MET A 746 28.96 -25.28 -19.38
C MET A 746 28.82 -23.97 -20.17
N ALA A 747 29.84 -23.09 -20.12
CA ALA A 747 29.89 -21.85 -20.89
C ALA A 747 29.64 -22.07 -22.40
N ALA A 748 30.31 -23.06 -23.00
CA ALA A 748 30.18 -23.35 -24.43
C ALA A 748 28.77 -23.85 -24.82
N GLU A 749 27.98 -24.34 -23.86
CA GLU A 749 26.61 -24.76 -24.09
C GLU A 749 25.60 -23.64 -23.86
N GLY A 750 25.80 -22.81 -22.84
CA GLY A 750 25.03 -21.58 -22.65
C GLY A 750 25.10 -20.67 -23.89
N LEU A 751 26.27 -20.60 -24.54
CA LEU A 751 26.42 -19.88 -25.81
C LEU A 751 25.64 -20.54 -26.96
N ARG A 752 25.67 -21.87 -27.09
CA ARG A 752 24.86 -22.58 -28.11
C ARG A 752 23.35 -22.35 -27.92
N PHE A 753 22.86 -22.40 -26.68
CA PHE A 753 21.45 -22.09 -26.37
C PHE A 753 21.10 -20.64 -26.69
N LEU A 754 22.01 -19.71 -26.39
CA LEU A 754 21.81 -18.28 -26.66
C LEU A 754 21.79 -17.96 -28.17
N GLU A 755 22.56 -18.70 -28.97
CA GLU A 755 22.60 -18.60 -30.44
C GLU A 755 21.47 -19.33 -31.17
N ASP A 756 20.82 -20.32 -30.54
CA ASP A 756 19.67 -21.01 -31.14
C ASP A 756 18.46 -20.08 -31.23
N SER A 757 17.94 -19.87 -32.45
CA SER A 757 16.80 -18.99 -32.72
C SER A 757 15.50 -19.44 -32.04
N ARG A 758 15.41 -20.70 -31.62
CA ARG A 758 14.24 -21.32 -30.98
C ARG A 758 14.19 -21.14 -29.47
N THR A 759 15.30 -20.79 -28.82
CA THR A 759 15.36 -20.58 -27.36
C THR A 759 14.46 -19.41 -26.95
N PRO A 760 13.57 -19.56 -25.95
CA PRO A 760 12.72 -18.48 -25.47
C PRO A 760 13.52 -17.26 -24.97
N ASP A 761 13.01 -16.05 -25.18
CA ASP A 761 13.72 -14.83 -24.79
C ASP A 761 13.92 -14.70 -23.26
N THR A 762 13.06 -15.32 -22.46
CA THR A 762 13.24 -15.44 -21.00
C THR A 762 14.49 -16.27 -20.65
N GLU A 763 14.69 -17.40 -21.33
CA GLU A 763 15.88 -18.24 -21.17
C GLU A 763 17.14 -17.57 -21.71
N ARG A 764 17.04 -16.87 -22.85
CA ARG A 764 18.16 -16.06 -23.36
C ARG A 764 18.60 -14.99 -22.38
N LYS A 765 17.66 -14.25 -21.76
CA LYS A 765 17.97 -13.24 -20.74
C LYS A 765 18.69 -13.84 -19.53
N ARG A 766 18.21 -14.97 -19.00
CA ARG A 766 18.88 -15.75 -17.95
C ARG A 766 20.32 -16.09 -18.34
N LEU A 767 20.53 -16.64 -19.55
CA LEU A 767 21.84 -17.01 -20.06
C LEU A 767 22.77 -15.81 -20.27
N ILE A 768 22.27 -14.68 -20.77
CA ILE A 768 23.03 -13.43 -20.90
C ILE A 768 23.53 -12.96 -19.53
N ALA A 769 22.65 -12.94 -18.52
CA ALA A 769 23.00 -12.50 -17.17
C ALA A 769 24.08 -13.39 -16.54
N VAL A 770 23.88 -14.71 -16.51
CA VAL A 770 24.83 -15.63 -15.87
C VAL A 770 26.18 -15.70 -16.57
N LEU A 771 26.22 -15.64 -17.91
CA LEU A 771 27.50 -15.62 -18.67
C LEU A 771 28.28 -14.33 -18.40
N ALA A 772 27.59 -13.21 -18.14
CA ALA A 772 28.20 -11.95 -17.73
C ALA A 772 28.68 -11.97 -16.27
N ASP A 773 27.87 -12.46 -15.33
CA ASP A 773 28.23 -12.61 -13.92
C ASP A 773 29.44 -13.54 -13.74
N ALA A 774 29.44 -14.70 -14.41
CA ALA A 774 30.54 -15.66 -14.43
C ALA A 774 31.77 -15.21 -15.25
N ARG A 775 31.70 -14.03 -15.89
CA ARG A 775 32.73 -13.41 -16.74
C ARG A 775 33.26 -14.34 -17.84
N VAL A 776 32.36 -15.02 -18.54
CA VAL A 776 32.71 -15.89 -19.67
C VAL A 776 33.14 -15.04 -20.87
N THR A 777 34.46 -14.84 -21.05
CA THR A 777 35.00 -13.98 -22.13
C THR A 777 34.59 -14.42 -23.53
N ALA A 778 34.40 -15.73 -23.74
CA ALA A 778 33.86 -16.29 -24.99
C ALA A 778 32.42 -15.82 -25.32
N ALA A 779 31.69 -15.21 -24.38
CA ALA A 779 30.37 -14.65 -24.61
C ALA A 779 30.41 -13.31 -25.36
N VAL A 780 31.50 -12.53 -25.27
CA VAL A 780 31.56 -11.18 -25.84
C VAL A 780 31.30 -11.17 -27.37
N PRO A 781 31.90 -12.05 -28.20
CA PRO A 781 31.60 -12.11 -29.63
C PRO A 781 30.15 -12.55 -29.96
N VAL A 782 29.50 -13.28 -29.06
CA VAL A 782 28.09 -13.68 -29.19
C VAL A 782 27.17 -12.51 -28.83
N PHE A 783 27.40 -11.87 -27.68
CA PHE A 783 26.64 -10.70 -27.23
C PHE A 783 26.69 -9.55 -28.24
N LEU A 784 27.87 -9.23 -28.77
CA LEU A 784 28.04 -8.17 -29.77
C LEU A 784 27.35 -8.47 -31.11
N ARG A 785 27.22 -9.75 -31.48
CA ARG A 785 26.52 -10.19 -32.69
C ARG A 785 25.00 -10.15 -32.48
N LEU A 786 24.51 -10.57 -31.32
CA LEU A 786 23.09 -10.47 -30.95
C LEU A 786 22.64 -9.02 -30.78
N LEU A 787 23.50 -8.14 -30.25
CA LEU A 787 23.23 -6.71 -30.13
C LEU A 787 22.93 -6.06 -31.51
N GLY A 788 23.65 -6.51 -32.55
CA GLY A 788 23.44 -6.05 -33.92
C GLY A 788 22.34 -6.79 -34.71
N ALA A 789 21.84 -7.92 -34.20
CA ALA A 789 20.80 -8.73 -34.83
C ALA A 789 19.41 -8.59 -34.16
N SER A 790 19.35 -8.14 -32.91
CA SER A 790 18.09 -7.93 -32.19
C SER A 790 17.28 -6.79 -32.81
N ALA A 791 16.00 -7.06 -33.09
CA ALA A 791 15.02 -6.08 -33.53
C ALA A 791 14.33 -5.33 -32.37
N PHE A 792 14.59 -5.70 -31.11
CA PHE A 792 13.90 -5.17 -29.94
C PHE A 792 14.85 -4.44 -28.97
N ALA A 793 14.52 -3.19 -28.64
CA ALA A 793 15.30 -2.32 -27.76
C ALA A 793 15.59 -2.94 -26.38
N GLY A 794 14.61 -3.59 -25.76
CA GLY A 794 14.79 -4.21 -24.44
C GLY A 794 15.88 -5.29 -24.42
N ALA A 795 16.00 -6.10 -25.47
CA ALA A 795 17.06 -7.10 -25.56
C ALA A 795 18.44 -6.47 -25.84
N GLN A 796 18.49 -5.35 -26.57
CA GLN A 796 19.73 -4.60 -26.77
C GLN A 796 20.23 -3.95 -25.46
N ILE A 797 19.32 -3.42 -24.64
CA ILE A 797 19.64 -2.86 -23.31
C ILE A 797 20.27 -3.90 -22.39
N GLU A 798 19.68 -5.10 -22.30
CA GLU A 798 20.24 -6.19 -21.47
C GLU A 798 21.61 -6.65 -21.95
N LEU A 799 21.82 -6.73 -23.27
CA LEU A 799 23.14 -7.05 -23.85
C LEU A 799 24.19 -5.97 -23.56
N LEU A 800 23.82 -4.69 -23.62
CA LEU A 800 24.72 -3.58 -23.27
C LEU A 800 25.12 -3.60 -21.78
N ARG A 801 24.16 -3.87 -20.88
CA ARG A 801 24.41 -4.06 -19.45
C ARG A 801 25.33 -5.25 -19.19
N ALA A 802 25.07 -6.39 -19.83
CA ALA A 802 25.91 -7.58 -19.73
C ALA A 802 27.35 -7.34 -20.21
N LEU A 803 27.52 -6.61 -21.32
CA LEU A 803 28.84 -6.23 -21.85
C LEU A 803 29.65 -5.33 -20.90
N GLN A 804 29.01 -4.62 -19.97
CA GLN A 804 29.69 -3.79 -18.97
C GLN A 804 30.62 -4.61 -18.06
N ARG A 805 30.33 -5.91 -17.85
CA ARG A 805 31.14 -6.83 -17.03
C ARG A 805 32.49 -7.23 -17.64
N PHE A 806 32.79 -6.82 -18.88
CA PHE A 806 33.96 -7.25 -19.65
C PHE A 806 34.85 -6.09 -20.11
N ASP A 807 36.16 -6.34 -20.23
CA ASP A 807 37.17 -5.35 -20.64
C ASP A 807 37.66 -5.55 -22.11
N GLY A 808 36.75 -5.93 -23.01
CA GLY A 808 37.08 -6.22 -24.41
C GLY A 808 37.25 -4.98 -25.31
N PRO A 809 38.38 -4.79 -26.03
CA PRO A 809 38.58 -3.63 -26.91
C PRO A 809 37.70 -3.63 -28.18
N GLU A 810 37.08 -4.76 -28.52
CA GLU A 810 36.08 -4.94 -29.58
C GLU A 810 34.68 -4.46 -29.20
N ILE A 811 34.38 -4.35 -27.90
CA ILE A 811 33.10 -3.89 -27.34
C ILE A 811 32.80 -2.45 -27.78
N PRO A 812 33.60 -1.43 -27.40
CA PRO A 812 33.29 -0.04 -27.77
C PRO A 812 33.25 0.15 -29.28
N LYS A 813 34.16 -0.49 -30.03
CA LYS A 813 34.21 -0.42 -31.50
C LYS A 813 32.91 -0.94 -32.14
N THR A 814 32.36 -2.04 -31.63
CA THR A 814 31.14 -2.64 -32.17
C THR A 814 29.90 -1.86 -31.75
N VAL A 815 29.84 -1.38 -30.50
CA VAL A 815 28.76 -0.51 -30.01
C VAL A 815 28.69 0.78 -30.82
N LEU A 816 29.83 1.47 -31.03
CA LEU A 816 29.92 2.68 -31.86
C LEU A 816 29.49 2.42 -33.32
N ARG A 817 29.91 1.30 -33.92
CA ARG A 817 29.48 0.90 -35.28
C ARG A 817 27.97 0.66 -35.40
N LEU A 818 27.32 0.21 -34.33
CA LEU A 818 25.88 -0.05 -34.28
C LEU A 818 25.06 1.16 -33.81
N TYR A 819 25.70 2.16 -33.19
CA TYR A 819 25.07 3.27 -32.49
C TYR A 819 24.03 4.04 -33.33
N SER A 820 24.33 4.33 -34.60
CA SER A 820 23.41 5.03 -35.50
C SER A 820 22.13 4.25 -35.83
N ARG A 821 22.11 2.94 -35.61
CA ARG A 821 20.96 2.03 -35.80
C ARG A 821 20.16 1.79 -34.51
N MET A 822 20.67 2.23 -33.36
CA MET A 822 20.00 2.08 -32.07
C MET A 822 18.89 3.11 -31.88
N GLU A 823 17.80 2.72 -31.20
CA GLU A 823 16.77 3.63 -30.71
C GLU A 823 17.29 4.52 -29.56
N PRO A 824 16.66 5.67 -29.25
CA PRO A 824 17.13 6.60 -28.22
C PRO A 824 17.38 5.96 -26.84
N ALA A 825 16.44 5.15 -26.34
CA ALA A 825 16.60 4.43 -25.07
C ALA A 825 17.79 3.46 -25.07
N VAL A 826 18.11 2.86 -26.21
CA VAL A 826 19.27 1.95 -26.37
C VAL A 826 20.57 2.76 -26.47
N ARG A 827 20.56 3.90 -27.18
CA ARG A 827 21.70 4.84 -27.21
C ARG A 827 22.02 5.36 -25.81
N SER A 828 21.02 5.61 -24.95
CA SER A 828 21.23 6.01 -23.55
C SER A 828 22.15 5.02 -22.82
N VAL A 829 21.78 3.73 -22.83
CA VAL A 829 22.54 2.67 -22.15
C VAL A 829 23.88 2.42 -22.85
N ALA A 830 23.96 2.59 -24.17
CA ALA A 830 25.21 2.51 -24.91
C ALA A 830 26.20 3.64 -24.54
N GLN A 831 25.71 4.87 -24.30
CA GLN A 831 26.52 5.98 -23.79
C GLN A 831 27.02 5.68 -22.39
N GLU A 832 26.16 5.22 -21.47
CA GLU A 832 26.55 4.82 -20.11
C GLU A 832 27.63 3.73 -20.12
N LEU A 833 27.46 2.71 -20.96
CA LEU A 833 28.44 1.65 -21.18
C LEU A 833 29.79 2.23 -21.66
N LEU A 834 29.78 3.06 -22.70
CA LEU A 834 30.99 3.66 -23.27
C LEU A 834 31.69 4.63 -22.31
N LEU A 835 30.92 5.39 -21.52
CA LEU A 835 31.44 6.34 -20.54
C LEU A 835 31.96 5.66 -19.25
N SER A 836 31.59 4.41 -18.99
CA SER A 836 32.02 3.65 -17.79
C SER A 836 33.53 3.40 -17.67
N ARG A 837 34.32 3.62 -18.75
CA ARG A 837 35.77 3.41 -18.80
C ARG A 837 36.44 4.50 -19.62
N GLN A 838 37.52 5.11 -19.11
CA GLN A 838 38.24 6.20 -19.79
C GLN A 838 38.64 5.85 -21.25
N THR A 839 39.17 4.65 -21.48
CA THR A 839 39.59 4.19 -22.82
C THR A 839 38.43 4.03 -23.80
N TRP A 840 37.21 3.76 -23.33
CA TRP A 840 36.01 3.63 -24.16
C TRP A 840 35.34 4.99 -24.37
N ALA A 841 35.32 5.82 -23.32
CA ALA A 841 34.86 7.19 -23.36
C ALA A 841 35.64 8.00 -24.40
N ARG A 842 36.96 7.83 -24.44
CA ARG A 842 37.81 8.40 -25.48
C ARG A 842 37.36 8.02 -26.89
N LEU A 843 37.08 6.74 -27.16
CA LEU A 843 36.61 6.29 -28.48
C LEU A 843 35.26 6.91 -28.85
N LEU A 844 34.33 7.06 -27.89
CA LEU A 844 33.07 7.76 -28.09
C LEU A 844 33.28 9.23 -28.46
N LEU A 845 34.14 9.95 -27.72
CA LEU A 845 34.46 11.35 -27.99
C LEU A 845 35.23 11.51 -29.31
N GLU A 846 36.08 10.56 -29.69
CA GLU A 846 36.78 10.54 -30.98
C GLU A 846 35.81 10.24 -32.15
N SER A 847 34.77 9.42 -31.96
CA SER A 847 33.68 9.27 -32.94
C SER A 847 32.85 10.55 -33.10
N VAL A 848 32.69 11.36 -32.05
CA VAL A 848 32.11 12.71 -32.17
C VAL A 848 33.06 13.65 -32.94
N ASP A 849 34.37 13.59 -32.66
CA ASP A 849 35.40 14.36 -33.40
C ASP A 849 35.44 14.05 -34.90
N GLN A 850 35.13 12.80 -35.26
CA GLN A 850 35.06 12.31 -36.63
C GLN A 850 33.68 12.55 -37.29
N GLY A 851 32.73 13.18 -36.60
CA GLY A 851 31.38 13.44 -37.12
C GLY A 851 30.51 12.19 -37.30
N GLN A 852 30.86 11.07 -36.66
CA GLN A 852 30.09 9.82 -36.71
C GLN A 852 28.90 9.82 -35.74
N ILE A 853 29.00 10.62 -34.67
CA ILE A 853 27.98 10.84 -33.64
C ILE A 853 27.89 12.34 -33.41
N THR A 854 26.68 12.91 -33.29
CA THR A 854 26.53 14.35 -33.07
C THR A 854 26.73 14.68 -31.59
N ALA A 855 27.52 15.71 -31.26
CA ALA A 855 27.73 16.12 -29.86
C ALA A 855 26.42 16.40 -29.10
N ARG A 856 25.37 16.88 -29.80
CA ARG A 856 24.02 17.10 -29.25
C ARG A 856 23.33 15.82 -28.77
N GLU A 857 23.69 14.64 -29.27
CA GLU A 857 23.12 13.36 -28.86
C GLU A 857 23.63 12.90 -27.48
N ILE A 858 24.69 13.52 -26.95
CA ILE A 858 25.29 13.20 -25.66
C ILE A 858 25.13 14.42 -24.73
N PRO A 859 24.16 14.41 -23.80
CA PRO A 859 23.96 15.49 -22.84
C PRO A 859 25.18 15.72 -21.95
N LYS A 860 25.59 16.99 -21.75
CA LYS A 860 26.78 17.37 -20.95
C LYS A 860 26.76 16.74 -19.55
N ALA A 861 25.59 16.63 -18.92
CA ALA A 861 25.41 15.99 -17.61
C ALA A 861 25.91 14.53 -17.55
N ARG A 862 25.90 13.78 -18.66
CA ARG A 862 26.43 12.39 -18.72
C ARG A 862 27.95 12.34 -18.74
N LEU A 863 28.61 13.41 -19.18
CA LEU A 863 30.07 13.47 -19.24
C LEU A 863 30.71 13.66 -17.84
N SER A 864 29.92 14.00 -16.82
CA SER A 864 30.36 14.10 -15.42
C SER A 864 31.14 12.86 -14.93
N ALA A 865 30.75 11.65 -15.36
CA ALA A 865 31.44 10.40 -15.05
C ALA A 865 32.90 10.33 -15.54
N ILE A 866 33.30 11.22 -16.46
CA ILE A 866 34.66 11.31 -17.03
C ILE A 866 35.28 12.71 -16.91
N GLU A 867 34.62 13.67 -16.26
CA GLU A 867 35.16 15.04 -16.07
C GLU A 867 36.45 15.05 -15.26
N THR A 868 36.63 14.12 -14.33
CA THR A 868 37.86 13.92 -13.55
C THR A 868 38.86 12.96 -14.21
N SER A 869 38.73 12.72 -15.53
CA SER A 869 39.64 11.84 -16.26
C SER A 869 41.02 12.48 -16.44
N ASN A 870 42.07 11.69 -16.20
CA ASN A 870 43.46 12.11 -16.39
C ASN A 870 43.96 11.96 -17.85
N ASP A 871 43.12 11.50 -18.80
CA ASP A 871 43.51 11.45 -20.22
C ASP A 871 43.41 12.85 -20.86
N PRO A 872 44.54 13.47 -21.29
CA PRO A 872 44.54 14.81 -21.86
C PRO A 872 43.68 14.94 -23.13
N ARG A 873 43.54 13.86 -23.91
CA ARG A 873 42.75 13.84 -25.15
C ARG A 873 41.24 13.88 -24.85
N ILE A 874 40.80 13.26 -23.76
CA ILE A 874 39.40 13.37 -23.31
C ILE A 874 39.09 14.83 -22.97
N GLY A 875 39.94 15.48 -22.17
CA GLY A 875 39.76 16.90 -21.84
C GLY A 875 39.82 17.84 -23.05
N GLU A 876 40.67 17.55 -24.04
CA GLU A 876 40.71 18.28 -25.32
C GLU A 876 39.39 18.13 -26.10
N LEU A 877 38.92 16.90 -26.29
CA LEU A 877 37.70 16.60 -27.04
C LEU A 877 36.45 17.15 -26.36
N MET A 878 36.38 17.09 -25.03
CA MET A 878 35.31 17.71 -24.25
C MET A 878 35.27 19.22 -24.46
N ARG A 879 36.41 19.92 -24.36
CA ARG A 879 36.49 21.36 -24.65
C ARG A 879 36.18 21.71 -26.11
N LYS A 880 36.46 20.81 -27.06
CA LYS A 880 36.24 21.04 -28.50
C LYS A 880 34.77 20.93 -28.91
N HIS A 881 34.05 19.94 -28.37
CA HIS A 881 32.68 19.59 -28.81
C HIS A 881 31.58 19.96 -27.81
N TRP A 882 31.93 20.12 -26.53
CA TRP A 882 31.10 20.73 -25.50
C TRP A 882 31.85 21.93 -24.89
N PRO A 883 32.30 22.91 -25.70
CA PRO A 883 32.95 24.10 -25.19
C PRO A 883 32.04 24.79 -24.18
N ASP A 884 32.57 25.19 -23.03
CA ASP A 884 31.90 26.21 -22.25
C ASP A 884 31.92 27.51 -23.07
N PRO A 885 30.75 28.09 -23.42
CA PRO A 885 30.70 29.28 -24.24
C PRO A 885 31.47 30.42 -23.57
N GLU A 886 32.28 31.11 -24.37
CA GLU A 886 33.18 32.22 -23.98
C GLU A 886 32.74 32.95 -22.72
N GLY A 887 33.49 32.77 -21.62
CA GLY A 887 33.44 33.59 -20.42
C GLY A 887 32.04 34.10 -20.07
N THR A 888 31.07 33.19 -19.97
CA THR A 888 29.66 33.57 -19.83
C THR A 888 29.48 34.40 -18.55
N LYS A 889 29.34 35.73 -18.74
CA LYS A 889 28.48 36.55 -17.88
C LYS A 889 27.24 35.71 -17.63
N GLY A 890 27.05 35.32 -16.37
CA GLY A 890 26.20 34.19 -16.02
C GLY A 890 24.86 34.27 -16.73
N VAL A 891 24.36 33.12 -17.20
CA VAL A 891 23.00 32.93 -17.73
C VAL A 891 22.10 33.89 -16.97
N SER A 892 21.59 34.92 -17.64
CA SER A 892 20.96 36.04 -16.92
C SER A 892 19.91 35.45 -15.98
N ALA A 893 19.80 35.96 -14.76
CA ALA A 893 18.95 35.33 -13.74
C ALA A 893 17.54 35.05 -14.30
N GLY A 894 17.03 35.93 -15.16
CA GLY A 894 15.81 35.73 -15.95
C GLY A 894 15.81 34.57 -16.96
N LEU A 895 16.89 34.26 -17.69
CA LEU A 895 16.93 33.08 -18.57
C LEU A 895 17.04 31.79 -17.76
N LYS A 896 17.84 31.76 -16.69
CA LYS A 896 17.94 30.57 -15.82
C LYS A 896 16.62 30.32 -15.09
N ALA A 897 15.99 31.37 -14.56
CA ALA A 897 14.66 31.30 -13.96
C ALA A 897 13.58 30.91 -14.98
N ALA A 898 13.60 31.44 -16.21
CA ALA A 898 12.64 31.06 -17.25
C ALA A 898 12.77 29.58 -17.66
N MET A 899 14.00 29.06 -17.76
CA MET A 899 14.23 27.64 -18.04
C MET A 899 13.86 26.75 -16.86
N THR A 900 14.19 27.15 -15.62
CA THR A 900 13.79 26.41 -14.39
C THR A 900 12.28 26.40 -14.20
N LYS A 901 11.60 27.54 -14.42
CA LYS A 901 10.13 27.64 -14.39
C LYS A 901 9.49 26.82 -15.51
N GLY A 902 10.06 26.85 -16.72
CA GLY A 902 9.64 26.01 -17.84
C GLY A 902 9.83 24.52 -17.57
N GLU A 903 10.90 24.14 -16.86
CA GLU A 903 11.16 22.76 -16.43
C GLU A 903 10.13 22.28 -15.41
N ALA A 904 9.88 23.06 -14.35
CA ALA A 904 8.92 22.74 -13.31
C ALA A 904 7.52 22.56 -13.92
N ASN A 905 7.06 23.56 -14.68
CA ASN A 905 5.78 23.52 -15.39
C ASN A 905 5.71 22.35 -16.39
N TYR A 906 6.80 22.02 -17.09
CA TYR A 906 6.84 20.88 -18.00
C TYR A 906 6.71 19.56 -17.25
N ARG A 907 7.49 19.36 -16.18
CA ARG A 907 7.44 18.13 -15.37
C ARG A 907 6.06 17.91 -14.76
N GLN A 908 5.41 18.99 -14.33
CA GLN A 908 4.05 18.98 -13.77
C GLN A 908 2.98 18.64 -14.82
N ALA A 909 2.90 19.40 -15.92
CA ALA A 909 1.77 19.31 -16.86
C ALA A 909 1.99 18.32 -18.02
N CYS A 910 3.23 18.09 -18.43
CA CYS A 910 3.57 17.26 -19.60
C CYS A 910 4.38 16.00 -19.23
N GLY A 911 5.13 16.04 -18.13
CA GLY A 911 6.13 15.04 -17.74
C GLY A 911 5.57 13.64 -17.48
N TYR A 912 4.28 13.51 -17.11
CA TYR A 912 3.64 12.20 -16.95
C TYR A 912 3.59 11.42 -18.27
N CYS A 913 3.18 12.06 -19.37
CA CYS A 913 3.06 11.42 -20.69
C CYS A 913 4.36 11.49 -21.51
N HIS A 914 5.11 12.60 -21.39
CA HIS A 914 6.28 12.90 -22.21
C HIS A 914 7.63 12.61 -21.52
N LEU A 915 7.62 12.19 -20.25
CA LEU A 915 8.79 11.85 -19.42
C LEU A 915 9.75 13.04 -19.21
N ALA A 916 10.61 12.98 -18.19
CA ALA A 916 11.61 14.01 -17.94
C ALA A 916 12.67 14.11 -19.07
N SER A 917 12.83 13.05 -19.87
CA SER A 917 13.70 13.03 -21.06
C SER A 917 13.06 13.63 -22.32
N GLY A 918 11.77 13.97 -22.30
CA GLY A 918 11.03 14.42 -23.48
C GLY A 918 10.72 13.32 -24.50
N GLU A 919 11.23 12.09 -24.32
CA GLU A 919 11.06 10.98 -25.29
C GLU A 919 9.64 10.38 -25.28
N GLY A 920 8.92 10.55 -24.16
CA GLY A 920 7.54 10.11 -23.97
C GLY A 920 7.30 8.60 -23.94
N MET A 921 6.11 8.23 -23.49
CA MET A 921 5.69 6.82 -23.42
C MET A 921 5.33 6.22 -24.79
N ARG A 922 5.04 7.07 -25.79
CA ARG A 922 4.66 6.67 -27.17
C ARG A 922 5.12 7.64 -28.26
N ALA A 923 5.27 8.93 -27.96
CA ALA A 923 5.65 9.95 -28.93
C ALA A 923 6.61 10.98 -28.32
N SER A 924 7.77 11.12 -28.95
CA SER A 924 8.87 11.99 -28.52
C SER A 924 8.62 13.46 -28.86
N LEU A 925 8.95 14.33 -27.92
CA LEU A 925 9.17 15.77 -28.09
C LEU A 925 10.61 16.07 -28.54
N VAL A 926 11.56 15.18 -28.25
CA VAL A 926 12.94 15.26 -28.73
C VAL A 926 12.96 15.09 -30.25
N SER A 927 13.52 16.08 -30.95
CA SER A 927 13.57 16.20 -32.41
C SER A 927 12.21 16.14 -33.13
N SER A 928 11.10 16.41 -32.43
CA SER A 928 9.76 16.37 -33.02
C SER A 928 9.56 17.48 -34.04
N LYS A 929 9.00 17.16 -35.22
CA LYS A 929 8.69 18.17 -36.27
C LYS A 929 7.79 19.31 -35.75
N TRP A 930 6.93 19.01 -34.77
CA TRP A 930 6.05 20.00 -34.13
C TRP A 930 6.81 20.90 -33.14
N VAL A 931 7.87 20.39 -32.52
CA VAL A 931 8.73 21.13 -31.60
C VAL A 931 9.77 21.95 -32.34
N LEU A 932 10.33 21.44 -33.44
CA LEU A 932 11.39 22.10 -34.20
C LEU A 932 10.91 23.11 -35.24
N GLY A 933 9.63 23.07 -35.64
CA GLY A 933 9.07 23.97 -36.65
C GLY A 933 9.11 25.45 -36.28
N GLU A 934 9.14 26.34 -37.27
CA GLU A 934 9.12 27.80 -37.05
C GLU A 934 7.72 28.32 -36.67
N ASP A 935 6.67 27.59 -37.03
CA ASP A 935 5.29 28.01 -36.82
C ASP A 935 4.79 27.88 -35.37
N ARG A 936 3.71 28.64 -35.12
CA ARG A 936 2.90 28.69 -33.88
C ARG A 936 2.19 27.39 -33.50
N MET A 937 2.53 26.27 -34.14
CA MET A 937 1.81 25.00 -34.07
C MET A 937 1.94 24.28 -32.72
N LEU A 938 3.11 24.34 -32.07
CA LEU A 938 3.28 23.70 -30.76
C LEU A 938 2.36 24.33 -29.70
N ALA A 939 2.19 25.65 -29.75
CA ALA A 939 1.23 26.36 -28.89
C ALA A 939 -0.22 25.99 -29.21
N ARG A 940 -0.60 25.85 -30.49
CA ARG A 940 -1.94 25.35 -30.89
C ARG A 940 -2.21 23.93 -30.37
N ILE A 941 -1.21 23.05 -30.41
CA ILE A 941 -1.27 21.68 -29.87
C ILE A 941 -1.40 21.69 -28.35
N VAL A 942 -0.61 22.48 -27.64
CA VAL A 942 -0.70 22.58 -26.17
C VAL A 942 -2.02 23.20 -25.72
N LEU A 943 -2.52 24.24 -26.41
CA LEU A 943 -3.77 24.92 -26.07
C LEU A 943 -5.02 24.06 -26.35
N ASN A 944 -5.11 23.37 -27.49
CA ASN A 944 -6.35 22.67 -27.90
C ASN A 944 -6.21 21.13 -27.94
N GLY A 945 -5.04 20.57 -27.64
CA GLY A 945 -4.78 19.14 -27.73
C GLY A 945 -4.50 18.66 -29.16
N LYS A 946 -4.06 17.41 -29.31
CA LYS A 946 -3.84 16.76 -30.61
C LYS A 946 -4.35 15.31 -30.59
N LYS A 947 -5.13 14.94 -31.61
CA LYS A 947 -5.52 13.55 -31.86
C LYS A 947 -4.33 12.74 -32.37
N GLY A 948 -4.02 11.64 -31.68
CA GLY A 948 -3.07 10.61 -32.09
C GLY A 948 -3.79 9.35 -32.58
N THR A 949 -3.01 8.36 -33.01
CA THR A 949 -3.53 7.09 -33.55
C THR A 949 -4.20 6.23 -32.47
N ASP A 950 -3.59 6.15 -31.28
CA ASP A 950 -3.99 5.24 -30.18
C ASP A 950 -4.17 5.96 -28.83
N MET A 951 -4.07 7.29 -28.81
CA MET A 951 -4.22 8.16 -27.64
C MET A 951 -4.42 9.60 -28.10
N GLU A 952 -5.22 10.38 -27.37
CA GLU A 952 -5.44 11.81 -27.62
C GLU A 952 -4.68 12.64 -26.58
N MET A 953 -3.91 13.64 -27.04
CA MET A 953 -3.28 14.62 -26.15
C MET A 953 -4.35 15.64 -25.73
N PRO A 954 -4.61 15.81 -24.42
CA PRO A 954 -5.63 16.73 -23.93
C PRO A 954 -5.24 18.21 -24.16
N PRO A 955 -6.23 19.12 -24.26
CA PRO A 955 -5.99 20.57 -24.26
C PRO A 955 -5.54 21.05 -22.87
N LEU A 956 -4.47 21.85 -22.81
CA LEU A 956 -3.99 22.50 -21.58
C LEU A 956 -4.41 23.98 -21.46
N ARG A 957 -5.32 24.48 -22.32
CA ARG A 957 -5.81 25.88 -22.28
C ARG A 957 -6.38 26.25 -20.91
N GLU A 958 -7.26 25.44 -20.35
CA GLU A 958 -7.96 25.79 -19.10
C GLU A 958 -7.11 25.59 -17.84
N GLN A 959 -6.01 24.85 -17.94
CA GLN A 959 -5.16 24.46 -16.81
C GLN A 959 -3.94 25.37 -16.61
N LEU A 960 -3.47 26.03 -17.69
CA LEU A 960 -2.25 26.81 -17.69
C LEU A 960 -2.48 28.19 -18.28
N ASP A 961 -1.85 29.22 -17.71
CA ASP A 961 -1.84 30.58 -18.26
C ASP A 961 -0.89 30.74 -19.48
N ASN A 962 -0.79 31.96 -20.02
CA ASN A 962 0.02 32.22 -21.22
C ASN A 962 1.53 32.14 -20.92
N GLU A 963 1.94 32.61 -19.75
CA GLU A 963 3.31 32.62 -19.23
C GLU A 963 3.82 31.19 -18.92
N GLN A 964 2.98 30.37 -18.31
CA GLN A 964 3.23 28.94 -18.04
C GLN A 964 3.39 28.19 -19.35
N ILE A 965 2.42 28.29 -20.27
CA ILE A 965 2.52 27.65 -21.59
C ILE A 965 3.76 28.17 -22.35
N ALA A 966 4.02 29.47 -22.37
CA ALA A 966 5.23 30.03 -23.02
C ALA A 966 6.53 29.49 -22.40
N SER A 967 6.58 29.32 -21.07
CA SER A 967 7.74 28.74 -20.38
C SER A 967 7.92 27.25 -20.70
N ILE A 968 6.85 26.45 -20.73
CA ILE A 968 6.87 25.03 -21.13
C ILE A 968 7.33 24.90 -22.58
N LEU A 969 6.73 25.66 -23.50
CA LEU A 969 7.05 25.64 -24.92
C LEU A 969 8.51 26.06 -25.15
N SER A 970 9.00 27.06 -24.42
CA SER A 970 10.39 27.50 -24.48
C SER A 970 11.35 26.46 -23.90
N TYR A 971 11.00 25.81 -22.80
CA TYR A 971 11.78 24.70 -22.21
C TYR A 971 11.86 23.53 -23.17
N ILE A 972 10.72 23.00 -23.64
CA ILE A 972 10.64 21.91 -24.64
C ILE A 972 11.47 22.22 -25.89
N ARG A 973 11.46 23.48 -26.36
CA ARG A 973 12.20 23.89 -27.56
C ARG A 973 13.69 24.11 -27.34
N GLN A 974 14.15 24.27 -26.10
CA GLN A 974 15.57 24.49 -25.78
C GLN A 974 16.26 23.24 -25.22
N GLU A 975 15.53 22.41 -24.46
CA GLU A 975 16.04 21.17 -23.87
C GLU A 975 16.13 19.99 -24.83
N TRP A 976 16.77 18.92 -24.34
CA TRP A 976 17.00 17.64 -25.04
C TRP A 976 17.67 17.79 -26.42
N GLY A 977 18.38 18.90 -26.64
CA GLY A 977 19.06 19.20 -27.91
C GLY A 977 18.17 19.81 -29.00
N ASN A 978 16.91 20.17 -28.70
CA ASN A 978 15.96 20.71 -29.68
C ASN A 978 16.40 22.06 -30.28
N GLN A 979 16.96 22.97 -29.48
CA GLN A 979 17.55 24.25 -29.91
C GLN A 979 16.70 25.13 -30.86
N ALA A 980 15.36 25.06 -30.77
CA ALA A 980 14.41 25.84 -31.57
C ALA A 980 14.01 27.17 -30.88
N LYS A 981 13.67 28.19 -31.68
CA LYS A 981 13.35 29.56 -31.18
C LYS A 981 12.28 29.54 -30.07
N ARG A 982 12.56 30.18 -28.93
CA ARG A 982 11.63 30.31 -27.79
C ARG A 982 10.30 30.94 -28.18
N ILE A 983 9.24 30.64 -27.42
CA ILE A 983 7.88 31.17 -27.60
C ILE A 983 7.55 32.03 -26.37
N ASP A 984 7.10 33.26 -26.60
CA ASP A 984 6.71 34.23 -25.57
C ASP A 984 5.21 34.18 -25.23
N ALA A 985 4.84 34.77 -24.10
CA ALA A 985 3.46 34.78 -23.60
C ALA A 985 2.50 35.55 -24.51
N GLU A 986 2.97 36.60 -25.20
CA GLU A 986 2.18 37.36 -26.17
C GLU A 986 1.79 36.47 -27.37
N THR A 987 2.73 35.68 -27.89
CA THR A 987 2.47 34.68 -28.92
C THR A 987 1.44 33.65 -28.45
N VAL A 988 1.52 33.16 -27.20
CA VAL A 988 0.52 32.23 -26.67
C VAL A 988 -0.86 32.90 -26.52
N ALA A 989 -0.92 34.12 -25.99
CA ALA A 989 -2.16 34.86 -25.77
C ALA A 989 -2.94 35.11 -27.07
N MET A 990 -2.24 35.53 -28.13
CA MET A 990 -2.86 35.75 -29.44
C MET A 990 -3.30 34.41 -30.09
N ILE A 991 -2.54 33.31 -29.94
CA ILE A 991 -3.01 31.99 -30.42
C ILE A 991 -4.21 31.49 -29.61
N ARG A 992 -4.22 31.74 -28.30
CA ARG A 992 -5.36 31.43 -27.41
C ARG A 992 -6.63 32.15 -27.86
N LYS A 993 -6.51 33.36 -28.40
CA LYS A 993 -7.61 34.09 -29.05
C LYS A 993 -7.95 33.55 -30.44
N GLU A 994 -6.96 33.31 -31.31
CA GLU A 994 -7.16 32.71 -32.65
C GLU A 994 -7.91 31.36 -32.63
N THR A 995 -7.89 30.66 -31.49
CA THR A 995 -8.43 29.31 -31.34
C THR A 995 -9.49 29.20 -30.22
N GLU A 996 -10.10 30.32 -29.82
CA GLU A 996 -11.08 30.39 -28.72
C GLU A 996 -12.33 29.54 -28.96
N ASP A 997 -12.86 29.52 -30.18
CA ASP A 997 -14.03 28.71 -30.55
C ASP A 997 -13.74 27.20 -30.71
N ARG A 998 -12.48 26.75 -30.64
CA ARG A 998 -12.10 25.37 -31.00
C ARG A 998 -12.31 24.40 -29.83
N LYS A 999 -13.37 23.59 -29.93
CA LYS A 999 -13.81 22.59 -28.93
C LYS A 999 -13.27 21.17 -29.10
N THR A 1000 -12.48 20.89 -30.15
CA THR A 1000 -11.96 19.54 -30.44
C THR A 1000 -10.45 19.57 -30.71
N PRO A 1001 -9.69 18.53 -30.29
CA PRO A 1001 -8.25 18.44 -30.58
C PRO A 1001 -7.89 18.50 -32.07
N TRP A 1002 -6.65 18.91 -32.34
CA TRP A 1002 -6.14 19.02 -33.70
C TRP A 1002 -5.83 17.65 -34.31
N THR A 1003 -6.25 17.42 -35.55
CA THR A 1003 -5.78 16.28 -36.36
C THR A 1003 -4.47 16.60 -37.08
N GLU A 1004 -3.70 15.57 -37.44
CA GLU A 1004 -2.47 15.72 -38.22
C GLU A 1004 -2.70 16.45 -39.57
N GLU A 1005 -3.86 16.23 -40.20
CA GLU A 1005 -4.22 16.84 -41.48
C GLU A 1005 -4.56 18.34 -41.34
N GLU A 1006 -5.27 18.74 -40.28
CA GLU A 1006 -5.53 20.16 -39.99
C GLU A 1006 -4.23 20.91 -39.67
N LEU A 1007 -3.36 20.32 -38.86
CA LEU A 1007 -2.04 20.90 -38.56
C LEU A 1007 -1.18 20.98 -39.83
N GLY A 1008 -1.27 19.99 -40.72
CA GLY A 1008 -0.59 19.96 -42.01
C GLY A 1008 -1.13 20.95 -43.05
N LYS A 1009 -2.42 21.31 -42.99
CA LYS A 1009 -3.01 22.37 -43.83
C LYS A 1009 -2.63 23.78 -43.35
N ALA A 1010 -2.32 23.94 -42.06
CA ALA A 1010 -1.82 25.20 -41.50
C ALA A 1010 -0.31 25.45 -41.72
N LEU A 1011 0.41 24.47 -42.31
CA LEU A 1011 1.83 24.52 -42.69
C LEU A 1011 2.05 24.91 -44.18
N LYS A 1012 1.00 25.41 -44.85
CA LYS A 1012 0.99 25.87 -46.25
C LYS A 1012 0.39 27.26 -46.36
#